data_AF-A0A821F3Q3-F1
#
_entry.id   AF-A0A821F3Q3-F1
#
_cell.length_a   1.000
_cell.length_b   1.000
_cell.length_c   1.000
_cell.angle_alpha   90.00
_cell.angle_beta   90.00
_cell.angle_gamma   90.00
#
_symmetry.space_group_name_H-M   'P 1'
#
loop_
_entity.id
_entity.type
_entity.pdbx_description
1 polymer ?
#
loop_
_entity_poly.entity_id
_entity_poly.type
_entity_poly.pdbx_seq_one_letter_code
_entity_poly.pdbx_strand_id
1 'polypeptide(L)'
;MMPRPLDSVTPPISISIRFPFFGQLYNVIRVYSHGLILFGNITYTLPHSPPGPFPLRDFVCAAPYWADTDLTQDSSSNIFYREVTDENTLIQISNMIRNGFPHLSAHRMLWAFVATWDRVPGHQANPGRNTYQAIIATNGLYSFTMFLYNQLQWSAGAWGGYPQVGFNAGDEVNYFTLEKSFTADVVTVVEDSNVGVPGQFFFLANGNISGVQCNSSQGLQSSPFRGSMHGGYQLRLFGICFQESSSTVEINGNRINDCQLNAIYIICTMPMVSEGRLQIKVFDAERKLIGQTEFLSFMPESNADLIVSNHGELDNALFLLEDRRLTLHFLRNALTTNYLFRLVIYDYSTQYIIGNDTLYNVETKKVDIGLGLLNLSALNNLTINFQSVFPITGEPRDRVHLLDISFELILPNTTLPTVSWKGVREFIVRSFIASFSLVSSYCSAWTALQSDTNTRNLTNLAPTCPCRMRTTWDDEQFGFNTDLICSARKSGMWNCRYHRGARGCYRMKSTRSEGGAHCCYDNGGIMITDRRRGGGSLKAHYPETLKALSTYRHFFSDLLPYYSCCGTSSEILPNCQHYIRYRPSGTCVNLIPIQTGGKGDPHFSTLDGNSYTFNGHGEYTLLKSIDKQFEIQVRLAPLVNESVSPTSMNNATAIIAFVIRNEDQPRVQFELFPKLRLIEIRIDEKLLEFTPLSEQDELLSSSLIYTDDRQVIIRQSDVNKYSISYGESGIQFIVDVRPQFDFLDLISIIPSTFKEKRKFQGILGSFEGLTYPNGTNVTANLNDDQVMFSYAEIWRTTSTSSLFYYLLQDSHGQHQDLNYRPTFQQDLFRMYANTSRFEMAKNVCHNISREQQCIYDVLITNDPTVSQMHQTYETTIQALNEYVALVIIDIENDKSTSTENDKTTSIEIDKTTSTANDKTTPTVNDKTTSMENDKTTSRENDQTTSTANDKTTPAENDKTTKGDVIEPKSVPHYLFRQLFEHQSSTYTYLLADLTTKEALIIDPVVNTVERDAKLIEQLGLNLRYAVNTHVHADHITGSGELKKKFPNCKSVISNESGAQADIYVKDNELIKIGESGKTPVILECRATPGHTNGCMSFVWNNYAAVFTGDALLIRGCGRTDFQQGSSDKLYTSVKTKIFTLPDHYKVYPAHDYTGQLYSSILEEKTHNPRLNKSRDEFIQIMADLKLSYPKQIDKALPANLLCGLQDDV
;
A
#
# COMPACT_ATOMS: atom_id res chain seq x y z
N MET A 1 -25.96 34.34 6.67
CA MET A 1 -27.17 34.87 6.01
C MET A 1 -26.97 36.37 5.85
N MET A 2 -27.22 36.92 4.66
CA MET A 2 -27.01 38.34 4.39
C MET A 2 -28.10 39.21 5.05
N PRO A 3 -27.79 40.47 5.44
CA PRO A 3 -28.80 41.48 5.74
C PRO A 3 -29.81 41.69 4.58
N ARG A 4 -30.96 42.30 4.89
CA ARG A 4 -32.06 42.53 3.93
C ARG A 4 -32.26 43.95 3.36
N PRO A 5 -31.47 45.02 3.65
CA PRO A 5 -31.62 46.26 2.89
C PRO A 5 -31.22 46.06 1.43
N LEU A 6 -31.72 46.95 0.56
CA LEU A 6 -31.32 47.07 -0.84
C LEU A 6 -29.78 47.12 -0.94
N ASP A 7 -29.22 46.51 -1.99
CA ASP A 7 -27.78 46.54 -2.30
C ASP A 7 -26.85 46.04 -1.18
N SER A 8 -27.35 45.14 -0.33
CA SER A 8 -26.53 44.49 0.70
C SER A 8 -25.29 43.81 0.09
N VAL A 9 -24.14 44.06 0.72
CA VAL A 9 -22.86 43.39 0.49
C VAL A 9 -22.33 42.87 1.82
N THR A 10 -21.60 41.75 1.82
CA THR A 10 -20.95 41.27 3.04
C THR A 10 -19.79 42.19 3.45
N PRO A 11 -19.45 42.24 4.75
CA PRO A 11 -18.09 42.60 5.15
C PRO A 11 -17.03 41.76 4.41
N PRO A 12 -15.75 42.17 4.38
CA PRO A 12 -14.69 41.36 3.79
C PRO A 12 -14.60 40.01 4.52
N ILE A 13 -14.77 38.91 3.78
CA ILE A 13 -14.67 37.55 4.31
C ILE A 13 -13.25 37.06 4.05
N SER A 14 -12.40 37.03 5.08
CA SER A 14 -11.12 36.32 5.02
C SER A 14 -11.39 34.81 4.92
N ILE A 15 -10.75 34.13 3.97
CA ILE A 15 -10.92 32.69 3.74
C ILE A 15 -9.70 31.91 4.24
N SER A 16 -9.93 30.72 4.78
CA SER A 16 -8.91 29.88 5.45
C SER A 16 -7.86 29.31 4.49
N ILE A 17 -8.26 28.94 3.27
CA ILE A 17 -7.34 28.53 2.20
C ILE A 17 -7.31 29.61 1.11
N ARG A 18 -6.10 29.99 0.68
CA ARG A 18 -5.91 30.90 -0.45
C ARG A 18 -6.44 30.26 -1.73
N PHE A 19 -7.39 30.91 -2.40
CA PHE A 19 -8.02 30.42 -3.63
C PHE A 19 -7.27 30.93 -4.87
N PRO A 20 -6.73 30.04 -5.74
CA PRO A 20 -6.24 30.42 -7.06
C PRO A 20 -7.37 30.87 -7.99
N PHE A 21 -7.21 31.99 -8.70
CA PHE A 21 -8.17 32.47 -9.69
C PHE A 21 -7.46 33.40 -10.68
N PHE A 22 -7.64 33.21 -11.99
CA PHE A 22 -6.92 33.96 -13.05
C PHE A 22 -5.39 34.05 -12.81
N GLY A 23 -4.78 32.97 -12.29
CA GLY A 23 -3.34 32.90 -12.01
C GLY A 23 -2.87 33.66 -10.75
N GLN A 24 -3.76 34.30 -9.99
CA GLN A 24 -3.44 34.97 -8.72
C GLN A 24 -4.04 34.22 -7.53
N LEU A 25 -3.52 34.46 -6.32
CA LEU A 25 -4.02 33.85 -5.08
C LEU A 25 -4.79 34.88 -4.24
N TYR A 26 -6.07 34.62 -3.99
CA TYR A 26 -6.93 35.48 -3.18
C TYR A 26 -7.18 34.90 -1.79
N ASN A 27 -7.22 35.75 -0.77
CA ASN A 27 -7.49 35.41 0.63
C ASN A 27 -8.70 36.16 1.22
N VAL A 28 -9.38 36.98 0.41
CA VAL A 28 -10.56 37.77 0.80
C VAL A 28 -11.62 37.65 -0.29
N ILE A 29 -12.87 37.41 0.10
CA ILE A 29 -14.05 37.37 -0.76
C ILE A 29 -15.11 38.34 -0.22
N ARG A 30 -15.95 38.91 -1.10
CA ARG A 30 -17.23 39.55 -0.75
C ARG A 30 -18.36 38.96 -1.58
N VAL A 31 -19.52 38.79 -0.97
CA VAL A 31 -20.76 38.39 -1.66
C VAL A 31 -21.69 39.60 -1.73
N TYR A 32 -22.30 39.83 -2.89
CA TYR A 32 -23.28 40.90 -3.11
C TYR A 32 -24.69 40.32 -3.30
N SER A 33 -25.69 41.10 -2.92
CA SER A 33 -27.11 40.76 -3.08
C SER A 33 -27.48 40.52 -4.54
N HIS A 34 -27.01 41.40 -5.44
CA HIS A 34 -27.21 41.35 -6.89
C HIS A 34 -26.42 40.25 -7.63
N GLY A 35 -26.10 39.12 -6.98
CA GLY A 35 -25.55 37.94 -7.67
C GLY A 35 -24.07 37.95 -8.05
N LEU A 36 -23.24 38.78 -7.38
CA LEU A 36 -21.77 38.80 -7.56
C LEU A 36 -21.01 38.18 -6.38
N ILE A 37 -19.88 37.54 -6.69
CA ILE A 37 -18.81 37.18 -5.77
C ILE A 37 -17.53 37.88 -6.23
N LEU A 38 -16.99 38.78 -5.40
CA LEU A 38 -15.80 39.58 -5.70
C LEU A 38 -14.59 39.10 -4.89
N PHE A 39 -13.43 39.02 -5.55
CA PHE A 39 -12.18 38.57 -4.95
C PHE A 39 -11.24 39.76 -4.64
N GLY A 40 -10.53 39.66 -3.52
CA GLY A 40 -9.57 40.68 -3.08
C GLY A 40 -10.16 41.76 -2.16
N ASN A 41 -9.28 42.55 -1.55
CA ASN A 41 -9.66 43.44 -0.44
C ASN A 41 -10.14 44.84 -0.90
N ILE A 42 -10.08 45.19 -2.18
CA ILE A 42 -10.50 46.51 -2.67
C ILE A 42 -12.03 46.64 -2.62
N THR A 43 -12.53 47.78 -2.14
CA THR A 43 -13.96 48.12 -2.13
C THR A 43 -14.31 48.99 -3.33
N TYR A 44 -15.00 48.40 -4.31
CA TYR A 44 -15.53 49.10 -5.47
C TYR A 44 -16.99 49.50 -5.19
N THR A 45 -17.36 50.73 -5.55
CA THR A 45 -18.77 51.12 -5.74
C THR A 45 -19.24 50.53 -7.06
N LEU A 46 -19.61 49.25 -7.04
CA LEU A 46 -20.17 48.57 -8.20
C LEU A 46 -21.60 49.07 -8.49
N PRO A 47 -22.00 49.16 -9.77
CA PRO A 47 -23.38 49.47 -10.13
C PRO A 47 -24.32 48.30 -9.81
N HIS A 48 -25.59 48.64 -9.57
CA HIS A 48 -26.67 47.72 -9.20
C HIS A 48 -26.94 46.64 -10.27
N SER A 49 -26.89 47.07 -11.54
CA SER A 49 -26.91 46.23 -12.74
C SER A 49 -25.54 46.22 -13.42
N PRO A 50 -25.22 45.20 -14.25
CA PRO A 50 -23.98 45.22 -15.03
C PRO A 50 -23.94 46.45 -15.97
N PRO A 51 -22.82 47.20 -16.03
CA PRO A 51 -22.70 48.39 -16.89
C PRO A 51 -22.50 48.03 -18.38
N GLY A 52 -22.25 46.76 -18.66
CA GLY A 52 -22.00 46.17 -19.97
C GLY A 52 -21.64 44.68 -19.79
N PRO A 53 -21.45 43.93 -20.90
CA PRO A 53 -20.93 42.57 -20.85
C PRO A 53 -19.46 42.56 -20.41
N PHE A 54 -18.95 41.42 -19.93
CA PHE A 54 -17.51 41.23 -19.72
C PHE A 54 -16.74 41.24 -21.06
N PRO A 55 -15.47 41.72 -21.08
CA PRO A 55 -14.65 42.08 -19.92
C PRO A 55 -14.92 43.51 -19.40
N LEU A 56 -14.71 43.70 -18.11
CA LEU A 56 -14.81 44.98 -17.41
C LEU A 56 -13.53 45.25 -16.60
N ARG A 57 -13.16 46.52 -16.43
CA ARG A 57 -11.93 46.92 -15.73
C ARG A 57 -12.07 46.83 -14.20
N ASP A 58 -10.91 46.78 -13.56
CA ASP A 58 -10.63 47.05 -12.15
C ASP A 58 -11.12 46.01 -11.13
N PHE A 59 -12.21 45.27 -11.36
CA PHE A 59 -12.75 44.31 -10.38
C PHE A 59 -12.70 42.82 -10.81
N VAL A 60 -12.17 41.98 -9.93
CA VAL A 60 -12.05 40.52 -10.09
C VAL A 60 -13.29 39.83 -9.53
N CYS A 61 -14.05 39.10 -10.34
CA CYS A 61 -15.29 38.47 -9.86
C CYS A 61 -15.71 37.17 -10.57
N ALA A 62 -16.53 36.40 -9.87
CA ALA A 62 -17.41 35.38 -10.44
C ALA A 62 -18.86 35.88 -10.34
N ALA A 63 -19.60 35.79 -11.45
CA ALA A 63 -20.97 36.23 -11.62
C ALA A 63 -21.86 35.03 -11.96
N PRO A 64 -22.43 34.32 -10.98
CA PRO A 64 -23.46 33.31 -11.26
C PRO A 64 -24.70 33.93 -11.90
N TYR A 65 -25.12 35.13 -11.50
CA TYR A 65 -26.25 35.85 -12.10
C TYR A 65 -26.24 37.34 -11.69
N TRP A 66 -25.34 38.16 -12.24
CA TRP A 66 -25.26 39.56 -11.86
C TRP A 66 -26.43 40.36 -12.45
N ALA A 67 -27.39 40.74 -11.62
CA ALA A 67 -28.59 41.49 -12.01
C ALA A 67 -29.21 42.25 -10.83
N ASP A 68 -29.98 43.29 -11.13
CA ASP A 68 -30.63 44.18 -10.17
C ASP A 68 -31.71 43.46 -9.31
N THR A 69 -31.39 43.17 -8.03
CA THR A 69 -32.24 42.40 -7.09
C THR A 69 -32.77 43.23 -5.93
N ASP A 70 -34.02 43.04 -5.54
CA ASP A 70 -34.65 43.79 -4.44
C ASP A 70 -35.23 42.90 -3.34
N LEU A 71 -34.37 42.51 -2.39
CA LEU A 71 -34.73 41.68 -1.24
C LEU A 71 -35.82 42.27 -0.33
N THR A 72 -36.19 43.55 -0.50
CA THR A 72 -37.26 44.17 0.29
C THR A 72 -38.66 43.75 -0.19
N GLN A 73 -38.79 43.27 -1.43
CA GLN A 73 -40.08 42.93 -2.05
C GLN A 73 -40.60 41.53 -1.66
N ASP A 74 -39.77 40.68 -1.03
CA ASP A 74 -40.17 39.33 -0.63
C ASP A 74 -39.56 38.91 0.71
N SER A 75 -40.39 38.83 1.75
CA SER A 75 -39.95 38.44 3.10
C SER A 75 -39.50 36.98 3.22
N SER A 76 -39.74 36.16 2.19
CA SER A 76 -39.30 34.76 2.12
C SER A 76 -38.00 34.59 1.32
N SER A 77 -37.52 35.62 0.60
CA SER A 77 -36.22 35.61 -0.08
C SER A 77 -35.07 35.67 0.92
N ASN A 78 -33.99 34.92 0.65
CA ASN A 78 -32.82 34.85 1.52
C ASN A 78 -31.53 34.61 0.73
N ILE A 79 -30.43 35.20 1.20
CA ILE A 79 -29.09 34.91 0.69
C ILE A 79 -28.27 34.23 1.78
N PHE A 80 -27.83 33.02 1.47
CA PHE A 80 -26.98 32.19 2.31
C PHE A 80 -25.56 32.20 1.75
N TYR A 81 -24.57 32.29 2.62
CA TYR A 81 -23.18 32.05 2.25
C TYR A 81 -22.50 31.36 3.43
N ARG A 82 -21.58 30.43 3.12
CA ARG A 82 -20.72 29.76 4.10
C ARG A 82 -19.40 29.36 3.47
N GLU A 83 -18.35 29.46 4.26
CA GLU A 83 -17.14 28.66 4.08
C GLU A 83 -17.46 27.19 4.43
N VAL A 84 -16.82 26.26 3.74
CA VAL A 84 -17.01 24.81 3.85
C VAL A 84 -15.65 24.15 4.04
N THR A 85 -15.44 23.70 5.27
CA THR A 85 -14.31 22.86 5.68
C THR A 85 -14.78 21.50 6.23
N ASP A 86 -16.09 21.24 6.25
CA ASP A 86 -16.63 19.96 6.71
C ASP A 86 -16.45 18.85 5.66
N GLU A 87 -15.86 17.73 6.08
CA GLU A 87 -15.45 16.64 5.22
C GLU A 87 -16.61 16.03 4.42
N ASN A 88 -17.81 15.93 5.01
CA ASN A 88 -18.99 15.40 4.34
C ASN A 88 -19.45 16.28 3.15
N THR A 89 -19.53 17.61 3.32
CA THR A 89 -19.85 18.51 2.20
C THR A 89 -18.69 18.55 1.19
N LEU A 90 -17.42 18.53 1.65
CA LEU A 90 -16.27 18.48 0.75
C LEU A 90 -16.24 17.20 -0.10
N ILE A 91 -16.62 16.04 0.44
CA ILE A 91 -16.79 14.79 -0.31
C ILE A 91 -17.90 14.91 -1.36
N GLN A 92 -19.04 15.52 -1.01
CA GLN A 92 -20.14 15.75 -1.97
C GLN A 92 -19.68 16.66 -3.13
N ILE A 93 -19.03 17.79 -2.83
CA ILE A 93 -18.48 18.71 -3.83
C ILE A 93 -17.41 18.01 -4.68
N SER A 94 -16.53 17.21 -4.08
CA SER A 94 -15.51 16.42 -4.79
C SER A 94 -16.14 15.41 -5.76
N ASN A 95 -17.27 14.78 -5.38
CA ASN A 95 -17.99 13.84 -6.23
C ASN A 95 -18.74 14.54 -7.38
N MET A 96 -19.25 15.76 -7.18
CA MET A 96 -19.78 16.57 -8.28
C MET A 96 -18.65 16.95 -9.27
N ILE A 97 -17.54 17.50 -8.77
CA ILE A 97 -16.38 17.89 -9.59
C ILE A 97 -15.82 16.69 -10.37
N ARG A 98 -15.72 15.50 -9.74
CA ARG A 98 -15.30 14.25 -10.38
C ARG A 98 -16.17 13.86 -11.58
N ASN A 99 -17.46 14.21 -11.57
CA ASN A 99 -18.37 13.93 -12.68
C ASN A 99 -18.20 14.92 -13.83
N GLY A 100 -17.99 16.22 -13.57
CA GLY A 100 -17.69 17.18 -14.63
C GLY A 100 -16.27 17.04 -15.21
N PHE A 101 -15.28 16.75 -14.37
CA PHE A 101 -13.86 16.67 -14.76
C PHE A 101 -13.29 15.25 -14.51
N PRO A 102 -13.77 14.21 -15.23
CA PRO A 102 -13.34 12.83 -15.01
C PRO A 102 -11.87 12.56 -15.37
N HIS A 103 -11.23 13.52 -16.06
CA HIS A 103 -9.81 13.51 -16.43
C HIS A 103 -8.91 14.25 -15.44
N LEU A 104 -9.46 15.06 -14.52
CA LEU A 104 -8.66 15.80 -13.54
C LEU A 104 -8.52 15.00 -12.25
N SER A 105 -7.27 14.82 -11.84
CA SER A 105 -6.88 13.91 -10.77
C SER A 105 -7.06 14.60 -9.39
N ALA A 106 -8.32 14.79 -8.96
CA ALA A 106 -8.66 15.56 -7.76
C ALA A 106 -9.92 15.03 -7.04
N HIS A 107 -9.75 14.04 -6.15
CA HIS A 107 -10.87 13.36 -5.46
C HIS A 107 -11.19 13.85 -4.04
N ARG A 108 -10.45 14.82 -3.52
CA ARG A 108 -10.72 15.49 -2.24
C ARG A 108 -10.46 16.99 -2.38
N MET A 109 -11.50 17.81 -2.29
CA MET A 109 -11.37 19.24 -2.06
C MET A 109 -10.90 19.47 -0.62
N LEU A 110 -10.02 20.44 -0.41
CA LEU A 110 -9.58 20.87 0.92
C LEU A 110 -10.49 21.96 1.48
N TRP A 111 -11.11 22.73 0.59
CA TRP A 111 -11.89 23.91 0.94
C TRP A 111 -12.93 24.20 -0.14
N ALA A 112 -14.08 24.73 0.28
CA ALA A 112 -15.02 25.38 -0.61
C ALA A 112 -15.71 26.58 0.04
N PHE A 113 -16.33 27.40 -0.78
CA PHE A 113 -17.23 28.48 -0.39
C PHE A 113 -18.51 28.35 -1.21
N VAL A 114 -19.65 28.34 -0.51
CA VAL A 114 -20.97 28.16 -1.12
C VAL A 114 -21.79 29.42 -0.88
N ALA A 115 -22.28 30.05 -1.94
CA ALA A 115 -23.20 31.19 -1.91
C ALA A 115 -24.50 30.84 -2.66
N THR A 116 -25.65 31.08 -2.03
CA THR A 116 -26.98 30.71 -2.54
C THR A 116 -27.91 31.90 -2.46
N TRP A 117 -28.54 32.23 -3.58
CA TRP A 117 -29.60 33.23 -3.70
C TRP A 117 -30.91 32.48 -3.82
N ASP A 118 -31.68 32.39 -2.73
CA ASP A 118 -32.97 31.68 -2.70
C ASP A 118 -34.13 32.65 -2.97
N ARG A 119 -34.85 32.38 -4.05
CA ARG A 119 -36.06 33.08 -4.50
C ARG A 119 -35.87 34.59 -4.49
N VAL A 120 -34.81 35.08 -5.13
CA VAL A 120 -34.54 36.51 -5.25
C VAL A 120 -35.43 37.16 -6.33
N PRO A 121 -36.17 38.23 -6.00
CA PRO A 121 -36.89 39.03 -6.98
C PRO A 121 -35.96 40.03 -7.67
N GLY A 122 -36.21 40.31 -8.94
CA GLY A 122 -35.59 41.43 -9.64
C GLY A 122 -36.26 42.74 -9.22
N HIS A 123 -35.53 43.85 -9.18
CA HIS A 123 -36.10 45.13 -8.77
C HIS A 123 -37.23 45.56 -9.74
N GLN A 124 -38.47 45.56 -9.23
CA GLN A 124 -39.72 45.80 -9.95
C GLN A 124 -40.08 44.70 -10.99
N ALA A 125 -39.38 43.56 -11.00
CA ALA A 125 -39.64 42.43 -11.88
C ALA A 125 -40.80 41.55 -11.36
N ASN A 126 -42.02 41.88 -11.76
CA ASN A 126 -43.24 41.28 -11.24
C ASN A 126 -43.69 40.06 -12.09
N PRO A 127 -43.99 38.86 -11.53
CA PRO A 127 -43.85 38.40 -10.15
C PRO A 127 -42.73 37.35 -9.95
N GLY A 128 -41.80 37.21 -10.90
CA GLY A 128 -40.85 36.10 -10.96
C GLY A 128 -39.87 36.03 -9.78
N ARG A 129 -39.31 34.84 -9.54
CA ARG A 129 -38.24 34.57 -8.57
C ARG A 129 -37.13 33.73 -9.20
N ASN A 130 -35.88 34.09 -8.93
CA ASN A 130 -34.71 33.33 -9.36
C ASN A 130 -34.11 32.61 -8.15
N THR A 131 -33.76 31.33 -8.30
CA THR A 131 -33.03 30.53 -7.30
C THR A 131 -31.80 29.91 -7.95
N TYR A 132 -30.62 30.32 -7.47
CA TYR A 132 -29.33 29.88 -8.00
C TYR A 132 -28.25 29.84 -6.90
N GLN A 133 -27.21 29.03 -7.14
CA GLN A 133 -26.10 28.82 -6.22
C GLN A 133 -24.77 28.86 -6.99
N ALA A 134 -23.74 29.40 -6.34
CA ALA A 134 -22.36 29.26 -6.74
C ALA A 134 -21.60 28.45 -5.68
N ILE A 135 -20.81 27.48 -6.13
CA ILE A 135 -19.82 26.76 -5.32
C ILE A 135 -18.45 27.08 -5.90
N ILE A 136 -17.53 27.57 -5.09
CA ILE A 136 -16.14 27.82 -5.44
C ILE A 136 -15.30 26.89 -4.56
N ALA A 137 -14.45 26.04 -5.13
CA ALA A 137 -13.75 24.98 -4.40
C ALA A 137 -12.31 24.78 -4.86
N THR A 138 -11.43 24.31 -3.96
CA THR A 138 -10.05 23.97 -4.33
C THR A 138 -9.50 22.79 -3.54
N ASN A 139 -8.62 22.03 -4.19
CA ASN A 139 -7.75 21.01 -3.58
C ASN A 139 -6.31 21.53 -3.38
N GLY A 140 -6.06 22.83 -3.54
CA GLY A 140 -4.73 23.46 -3.46
C GLY A 140 -3.91 23.42 -4.76
N LEU A 141 -4.31 22.63 -5.76
CA LEU A 141 -3.67 22.52 -7.09
C LEU A 141 -4.60 23.04 -8.20
N TYR A 142 -5.87 22.67 -8.10
CA TYR A 142 -6.94 23.07 -9.00
C TYR A 142 -7.98 23.90 -8.25
N SER A 143 -8.48 24.90 -8.95
CA SER A 143 -9.62 25.73 -8.57
C SER A 143 -10.81 25.36 -9.44
N PHE A 144 -11.96 25.15 -8.82
CA PHE A 144 -13.21 24.86 -9.49
C PHE A 144 -14.23 25.93 -9.13
N THR A 145 -15.07 26.33 -10.08
CA THR A 145 -16.31 27.04 -9.79
C THR A 145 -17.47 26.33 -10.47
N MET A 146 -18.61 26.27 -9.79
CA MET A 146 -19.82 25.61 -10.25
C MET A 146 -20.97 26.60 -10.12
N PHE A 147 -21.68 26.87 -11.20
CA PHE A 147 -22.95 27.58 -11.18
C PHE A 147 -24.09 26.57 -11.30
N LEU A 148 -25.07 26.68 -10.40
CA LEU A 148 -26.18 25.75 -10.23
C LEU A 148 -27.48 26.54 -10.25
N TYR A 149 -28.27 26.40 -11.30
CA TYR A 149 -29.56 27.06 -11.51
C TYR A 149 -30.69 26.09 -11.21
N ASN A 150 -31.58 26.45 -10.29
CA ASN A 150 -32.78 25.65 -9.99
C ASN A 150 -34.01 26.22 -10.70
N GLN A 151 -34.14 27.54 -10.75
CA GLN A 151 -35.27 28.21 -11.37
C GLN A 151 -34.89 29.66 -11.72
N LEU A 152 -35.18 30.09 -12.94
CA LEU A 152 -35.01 31.47 -13.40
C LEU A 152 -36.32 31.92 -14.07
N GLN A 153 -36.86 33.07 -13.68
CA GLN A 153 -38.17 33.58 -14.11
C GLN A 153 -38.15 35.05 -14.55
N TRP A 154 -37.06 35.78 -14.32
CA TRP A 154 -36.90 37.16 -14.76
C TRP A 154 -35.48 37.40 -15.27
N SER A 155 -35.36 38.09 -16.40
CA SER A 155 -34.10 38.48 -17.07
C SER A 155 -33.92 40.00 -17.21
N ALA A 156 -34.70 40.83 -16.51
CA ALA A 156 -34.49 42.28 -16.46
C ALA A 156 -35.05 42.88 -15.16
N GLY A 157 -34.40 43.93 -14.66
CA GLY A 157 -34.91 44.83 -13.61
C GLY A 157 -35.30 46.20 -14.18
N ALA A 158 -35.82 47.09 -13.34
CA ALA A 158 -36.38 48.39 -13.73
C ALA A 158 -35.47 49.27 -14.61
N TRP A 159 -34.15 49.15 -14.43
CA TRP A 159 -33.14 49.98 -15.11
C TRP A 159 -32.60 49.40 -16.44
N GLY A 160 -33.19 48.30 -16.94
CA GLY A 160 -33.02 47.87 -18.34
C GLY A 160 -31.70 47.15 -18.70
N GLY A 161 -30.93 46.70 -17.71
CA GLY A 161 -29.76 45.83 -17.94
C GLY A 161 -30.13 44.34 -17.92
N TYR A 162 -29.60 43.56 -18.87
CA TYR A 162 -29.70 42.10 -18.86
C TYR A 162 -28.66 41.48 -17.91
N PRO A 163 -28.97 40.35 -17.23
CA PRO A 163 -28.05 39.66 -16.34
C PRO A 163 -26.73 39.26 -16.99
N GLN A 164 -25.61 39.54 -16.32
CA GLN A 164 -24.28 39.07 -16.74
C GLN A 164 -23.90 37.80 -15.98
N VAL A 165 -23.49 36.76 -16.72
CA VAL A 165 -23.11 35.44 -16.21
C VAL A 165 -21.73 35.06 -16.71
N GLY A 166 -20.81 34.72 -15.79
CA GLY A 166 -19.43 34.34 -16.12
C GLY A 166 -18.40 34.78 -15.08
N PHE A 167 -17.22 35.18 -15.56
CA PHE A 167 -16.03 35.51 -14.76
C PHE A 167 -15.26 36.68 -15.38
N ASN A 168 -14.63 37.51 -14.54
CA ASN A 168 -13.88 38.69 -14.98
C ASN A 168 -12.60 38.87 -14.15
N ALA A 169 -11.45 39.10 -14.80
CA ALA A 169 -10.16 39.32 -14.13
C ALA A 169 -9.84 40.80 -13.81
N GLY A 170 -10.69 41.75 -14.24
CA GLY A 170 -10.46 43.18 -14.03
C GLY A 170 -9.40 43.82 -14.94
N ASP A 171 -8.75 43.05 -15.81
CA ASP A 171 -7.61 43.48 -16.65
C ASP A 171 -7.99 43.83 -18.09
N GLU A 172 -9.28 43.84 -18.41
CA GLU A 172 -9.86 44.01 -19.77
C GLU A 172 -9.52 42.92 -20.80
N VAL A 173 -8.78 41.88 -20.41
CA VAL A 173 -8.27 40.83 -21.33
C VAL A 173 -8.79 39.44 -20.96
N ASN A 174 -8.70 39.07 -19.68
CA ASN A 174 -9.04 37.75 -19.18
C ASN A 174 -10.44 37.73 -18.59
N TYR A 175 -11.34 37.02 -19.26
CA TYR A 175 -12.74 36.86 -18.86
C TYR A 175 -13.32 35.57 -19.43
N PHE A 176 -14.48 35.19 -18.94
CA PHE A 176 -15.34 34.17 -19.55
C PHE A 176 -16.78 34.64 -19.42
N THR A 177 -17.57 34.46 -20.47
CA THR A 177 -19.01 34.82 -20.50
C THR A 177 -19.79 33.59 -20.91
N LEU A 178 -20.85 33.24 -20.18
CA LEU A 178 -21.71 32.12 -20.54
C LEU A 178 -22.54 32.45 -21.79
N GLU A 179 -22.87 31.45 -22.59
CA GLU A 179 -23.81 31.64 -23.70
C GLU A 179 -25.16 32.19 -23.19
N LYS A 180 -25.82 33.02 -24.01
CA LYS A 180 -27.04 33.79 -23.66
C LYS A 180 -26.88 34.83 -22.54
N SER A 181 -25.72 34.96 -21.89
CA SER A 181 -25.42 36.07 -20.96
C SER A 181 -25.64 37.44 -21.61
N PHE A 182 -26.10 38.42 -20.82
CA PHE A 182 -26.42 39.78 -21.26
C PHE A 182 -27.53 39.83 -22.34
N THR A 183 -28.41 38.83 -22.38
CA THR A 183 -29.61 38.81 -23.24
C THR A 183 -30.88 38.48 -22.43
N ALA A 184 -32.05 38.62 -23.06
CA ALA A 184 -33.33 38.21 -22.46
C ALA A 184 -33.39 36.68 -22.21
N ASP A 185 -32.70 35.89 -23.02
CA ASP A 185 -32.76 34.42 -23.03
C ASP A 185 -31.92 33.77 -21.92
N VAL A 186 -31.20 34.57 -21.12
CA VAL A 186 -30.39 34.11 -19.98
C VAL A 186 -31.19 33.39 -18.88
N VAL A 187 -32.53 33.45 -18.89
CA VAL A 187 -33.38 32.57 -18.06
C VAL A 187 -33.37 31.10 -18.51
N THR A 188 -33.09 30.83 -19.79
CA THR A 188 -33.10 29.46 -20.35
C THR A 188 -31.84 28.65 -20.02
N VAL A 189 -30.83 29.23 -19.36
CA VAL A 189 -29.63 28.49 -18.92
C VAL A 189 -29.93 27.43 -17.85
N VAL A 190 -31.15 27.40 -17.31
CA VAL A 190 -31.66 26.30 -16.48
C VAL A 190 -31.93 25.01 -17.30
N GLU A 191 -32.07 25.13 -18.62
CA GLU A 191 -32.28 24.02 -19.56
C GLU A 191 -30.95 23.53 -20.17
N ASP A 192 -29.97 24.43 -20.29
CA ASP A 192 -28.62 24.17 -20.82
C ASP A 192 -27.68 23.53 -19.76
N SER A 193 -26.51 23.02 -20.20
CA SER A 193 -25.44 22.52 -19.31
C SER A 193 -24.10 22.40 -20.04
N ASN A 194 -22.97 22.41 -19.31
CA ASN A 194 -21.68 21.93 -19.83
C ASN A 194 -21.21 20.59 -19.22
N VAL A 195 -22.04 19.94 -18.39
CA VAL A 195 -21.79 18.63 -17.78
C VAL A 195 -22.87 17.59 -18.07
N GLY A 196 -23.81 17.89 -18.97
CA GLY A 196 -24.93 17.02 -19.31
C GLY A 196 -25.98 16.89 -18.20
N VAL A 197 -26.08 17.88 -17.31
CA VAL A 197 -27.12 17.97 -16.28
C VAL A 197 -27.72 19.39 -16.31
N PRO A 198 -28.97 19.57 -16.77
CA PRO A 198 -29.60 20.87 -16.95
C PRO A 198 -29.47 21.80 -15.74
N GLY A 199 -29.13 23.06 -15.99
CA GLY A 199 -28.88 24.08 -14.97
C GLY A 199 -27.55 23.95 -14.25
N GLN A 200 -26.68 22.99 -14.59
CA GLN A 200 -25.36 22.83 -13.97
C GLN A 200 -24.23 23.19 -14.95
N PHE A 201 -23.34 24.07 -14.52
CA PHE A 201 -22.15 24.48 -15.26
C PHE A 201 -20.92 24.47 -14.36
N PHE A 202 -19.92 23.63 -14.68
CA PHE A 202 -18.68 23.57 -13.92
C PHE A 202 -17.51 24.12 -14.76
N PHE A 203 -16.60 24.80 -14.08
CA PHE A 203 -15.47 25.51 -14.67
C PHE A 203 -14.19 25.20 -13.89
N LEU A 204 -13.13 24.88 -14.61
CA LEU A 204 -11.77 24.92 -14.09
C LEU A 204 -11.37 26.41 -14.08
N ALA A 205 -11.06 26.91 -12.88
CA ALA A 205 -10.84 28.32 -12.59
C ALA A 205 -9.36 28.62 -12.28
N ASN A 206 -8.45 27.88 -12.92
CA ASN A 206 -7.01 28.09 -12.89
C ASN A 206 -6.62 29.32 -13.75
N GLY A 207 -5.39 29.38 -14.28
CA GLY A 207 -4.83 30.56 -14.97
C GLY A 207 -5.76 31.18 -16.01
N ASN A 208 -6.30 30.33 -16.90
CA ASN A 208 -7.44 30.69 -17.75
C ASN A 208 -8.67 29.88 -17.32
N ILE A 209 -9.83 30.54 -17.27
CA ILE A 209 -11.12 29.86 -17.05
C ILE A 209 -11.43 28.98 -18.25
N SER A 210 -11.68 27.69 -18.00
CA SER A 210 -12.16 26.75 -19.01
C SER A 210 -13.34 25.96 -18.46
N GLY A 211 -14.47 25.97 -19.17
CA GLY A 211 -15.55 25.03 -18.92
C GLY A 211 -15.11 23.58 -19.16
N VAL A 212 -15.93 22.62 -18.75
CA VAL A 212 -15.75 21.22 -19.14
C VAL A 212 -15.80 21.13 -20.67
N GLN A 213 -14.73 20.62 -21.28
CA GLN A 213 -14.63 20.38 -22.72
C GLN A 213 -14.20 18.94 -22.97
N CYS A 214 -14.93 18.24 -23.82
CA CYS A 214 -14.44 17.01 -24.44
C CYS A 214 -13.49 17.37 -25.59
N ASN A 215 -12.33 16.71 -25.69
CA ASN A 215 -11.29 17.08 -26.65
C ASN A 215 -10.99 15.91 -27.60
N SER A 216 -11.51 15.96 -28.83
CA SER A 216 -11.29 14.92 -29.84
C SER A 216 -9.83 14.73 -30.31
N SER A 217 -8.88 15.52 -29.80
CA SER A 217 -7.44 15.29 -30.03
C SER A 217 -6.75 14.45 -28.94
N GLN A 218 -7.41 14.23 -27.79
CA GLN A 218 -6.94 13.30 -26.76
C GLN A 218 -7.40 11.87 -27.08
N GLY A 219 -6.60 10.87 -26.70
CA GLY A 219 -6.98 9.45 -26.84
C GLY A 219 -8.06 9.05 -25.83
N LEU A 220 -8.81 8.00 -26.14
CA LEU A 220 -9.77 7.42 -25.20
C LEU A 220 -9.02 6.87 -23.96
N GLN A 221 -9.48 7.26 -22.78
CA GLN A 221 -8.96 6.81 -21.50
C GLN A 221 -10.00 6.01 -20.73
N SER A 222 -9.55 5.24 -19.73
CA SER A 222 -10.39 4.45 -18.83
C SER A 222 -9.94 4.62 -17.38
N SER A 223 -10.90 4.68 -16.46
CA SER A 223 -10.68 4.72 -15.01
C SER A 223 -11.66 3.78 -14.29
N PRO A 224 -11.18 2.81 -13.50
CA PRO A 224 -9.78 2.38 -13.43
C PRO A 224 -9.34 1.77 -14.79
N PHE A 225 -8.04 1.77 -15.09
CA PHE A 225 -7.53 1.10 -16.30
C PHE A 225 -7.23 -0.39 -16.10
N ARG A 226 -7.39 -0.90 -14.87
CA ARG A 226 -7.26 -2.31 -14.52
C ARG A 226 -8.34 -2.74 -13.54
N GLY A 227 -8.59 -4.04 -13.38
CA GLY A 227 -9.52 -4.52 -12.37
C GLY A 227 -9.77 -6.02 -12.37
N SER A 228 -10.49 -6.49 -11.36
CA SER A 228 -10.85 -7.91 -11.21
C SER A 228 -11.62 -8.44 -12.41
N MET A 229 -11.30 -9.65 -12.86
CA MET A 229 -12.02 -10.35 -13.94
C MET A 229 -13.47 -10.70 -13.58
N HIS A 230 -13.83 -10.58 -12.29
CA HIS A 230 -15.19 -10.79 -11.80
C HIS A 230 -16.16 -9.65 -12.18
N GLY A 231 -15.65 -8.51 -12.67
CA GLY A 231 -16.47 -7.34 -13.01
C GLY A 231 -17.14 -6.70 -11.78
N GLY A 232 -18.29 -6.06 -11.99
CA GLY A 232 -19.16 -5.49 -10.96
C GLY A 232 -18.81 -4.07 -10.49
N TYR A 233 -17.61 -3.58 -10.78
CA TYR A 233 -17.20 -2.19 -10.55
C TYR A 233 -17.55 -1.29 -11.74
N GLN A 234 -17.59 0.03 -11.52
CA GLN A 234 -17.81 1.01 -12.56
C GLN A 234 -16.53 1.25 -13.37
N LEU A 235 -16.62 1.13 -14.69
CA LEU A 235 -15.62 1.53 -15.67
C LEU A 235 -16.04 2.87 -16.27
N ARG A 236 -15.27 3.93 -16.02
CA ARG A 236 -15.49 5.26 -16.60
C ARG A 236 -14.57 5.49 -17.79
N LEU A 237 -15.13 5.77 -18.95
CA LEU A 237 -14.45 6.13 -20.19
C LEU A 237 -14.55 7.64 -20.43
N PHE A 238 -13.47 8.26 -20.87
CA PHE A 238 -13.40 9.72 -21.09
C PHE A 238 -12.27 10.09 -22.06
N GLY A 239 -12.07 11.38 -22.30
CA GLY A 239 -10.97 11.92 -23.10
C GLY A 239 -11.34 12.29 -24.54
N ILE A 240 -12.49 11.83 -25.05
CA ILE A 240 -13.07 12.25 -26.33
C ILE A 240 -14.50 12.75 -26.14
N CYS A 241 -15.09 13.34 -27.18
CA CYS A 241 -16.52 13.64 -27.20
C CYS A 241 -17.34 12.39 -27.56
N PHE A 242 -18.48 12.22 -26.89
CA PHE A 242 -19.45 11.16 -27.16
C PHE A 242 -20.78 11.77 -27.62
N GLN A 243 -21.63 10.95 -28.25
CA GLN A 243 -22.99 11.34 -28.59
C GLN A 243 -23.97 10.72 -27.60
N GLU A 244 -24.63 11.58 -26.83
CA GLU A 244 -25.70 11.17 -25.92
C GLU A 244 -26.81 10.45 -26.71
N SER A 245 -27.29 9.35 -26.16
CA SER A 245 -28.19 8.34 -26.78
C SER A 245 -27.65 7.46 -27.92
N SER A 246 -26.54 7.79 -28.60
CA SER A 246 -26.10 7.03 -29.80
C SER A 246 -24.82 6.20 -29.63
N SER A 247 -23.86 6.64 -28.81
CA SER A 247 -22.57 5.96 -28.69
C SER A 247 -22.70 4.57 -28.04
N THR A 248 -21.94 3.59 -28.54
CA THR A 248 -21.95 2.21 -28.02
C THR A 248 -20.56 1.74 -27.62
N VAL A 249 -20.43 1.16 -26.42
CA VAL A 249 -19.18 0.57 -25.91
C VAL A 249 -19.15 -0.92 -26.23
N GLU A 250 -18.03 -1.41 -26.76
CA GLU A 250 -17.73 -2.83 -26.93
C GLU A 250 -16.43 -3.18 -26.19
N ILE A 251 -16.42 -4.29 -25.45
CA ILE A 251 -15.23 -4.84 -24.78
C ILE A 251 -14.90 -6.18 -25.44
N ASN A 252 -13.72 -6.27 -26.06
CA ASN A 252 -13.34 -7.40 -26.93
C ASN A 252 -14.38 -7.73 -28.02
N GLY A 253 -15.14 -6.73 -28.50
CA GLY A 253 -16.21 -6.90 -29.50
C GLY A 253 -17.59 -7.28 -28.93
N ASN A 254 -17.72 -7.50 -27.61
CA ASN A 254 -19.00 -7.68 -26.96
C ASN A 254 -19.57 -6.32 -26.51
N ARG A 255 -20.74 -5.94 -27.03
CA ARG A 255 -21.43 -4.69 -26.68
C ARG A 255 -21.88 -4.71 -25.21
N ILE A 256 -21.56 -3.63 -24.49
CA ILE A 256 -22.06 -3.37 -23.14
C ILE A 256 -23.35 -2.55 -23.26
N ASN A 257 -24.41 -3.02 -22.60
CA ASN A 257 -25.73 -2.39 -22.63
C ASN A 257 -26.05 -1.58 -21.34
N ASP A 258 -25.36 -1.90 -20.24
CA ASP A 258 -25.45 -1.14 -18.98
C ASP A 258 -24.37 -0.05 -18.95
N CYS A 259 -24.62 1.03 -19.69
CA CYS A 259 -23.75 2.19 -19.79
C CYS A 259 -24.57 3.48 -19.69
N GLN A 260 -24.23 4.33 -18.72
CA GLN A 260 -24.69 5.72 -18.63
C GLN A 260 -23.85 6.58 -19.58
N LEU A 261 -24.51 7.19 -20.56
CA LEU A 261 -23.91 7.98 -21.64
C LEU A 261 -24.03 9.48 -21.32
N ASN A 262 -22.95 10.22 -21.48
CA ASN A 262 -22.85 11.68 -21.33
C ASN A 262 -21.91 12.21 -22.43
N ALA A 263 -22.06 13.47 -22.85
CA ALA A 263 -21.24 14.05 -23.93
C ALA A 263 -19.71 14.00 -23.65
N ILE A 264 -19.30 13.94 -22.38
CA ILE A 264 -17.90 14.02 -21.92
C ILE A 264 -17.37 12.69 -21.36
N TYR A 265 -18.26 11.76 -20.96
CA TYR A 265 -17.86 10.45 -20.42
C TYR A 265 -18.91 9.36 -20.66
N ILE A 266 -18.48 8.10 -20.52
CA ILE A 266 -19.39 6.94 -20.41
C ILE A 266 -19.07 6.19 -19.13
N ILE A 267 -20.04 5.90 -18.27
CA ILE A 267 -19.87 5.00 -17.12
C ILE A 267 -20.59 3.69 -17.45
N CYS A 268 -19.86 2.58 -17.55
CA CYS A 268 -20.42 1.25 -17.73
C CYS A 268 -20.17 0.39 -16.49
N THR A 269 -21.09 -0.52 -16.15
CA THR A 269 -20.77 -1.60 -15.21
C THR A 269 -19.87 -2.61 -15.92
N MET A 270 -18.68 -2.87 -15.37
CA MET A 270 -17.73 -3.82 -15.97
C MET A 270 -18.30 -5.24 -15.88
N PRO A 271 -18.47 -5.98 -16.99
CA PRO A 271 -18.94 -7.37 -16.95
C PRO A 271 -17.85 -8.32 -16.42
N MET A 272 -18.22 -9.58 -16.17
CA MET A 272 -17.24 -10.66 -16.08
C MET A 272 -16.51 -10.82 -17.42
N VAL A 273 -15.18 -10.98 -17.35
CA VAL A 273 -14.27 -10.95 -18.51
C VAL A 273 -13.14 -11.98 -18.35
N SER A 274 -12.41 -12.24 -19.44
CA SER A 274 -11.17 -13.02 -19.39
C SER A 274 -10.04 -12.20 -18.74
N GLU A 275 -9.13 -12.89 -18.06
CA GLU A 275 -7.86 -12.32 -17.61
C GLU A 275 -6.98 -11.89 -18.80
N GLY A 276 -6.13 -10.89 -18.59
CA GLY A 276 -5.25 -10.29 -19.60
C GLY A 276 -5.71 -8.92 -20.10
N ARG A 277 -5.10 -8.46 -21.19
CA ARG A 277 -5.43 -7.16 -21.82
C ARG A 277 -6.75 -7.26 -22.61
N LEU A 278 -7.64 -6.30 -22.39
CA LEU A 278 -8.93 -6.16 -23.07
C LEU A 278 -8.91 -4.88 -23.91
N GLN A 279 -9.41 -4.96 -25.15
CA GLN A 279 -9.66 -3.77 -25.96
C GLN A 279 -11.06 -3.25 -25.69
N ILE A 280 -11.15 -2.04 -25.13
CA ILE A 280 -12.37 -1.26 -25.04
C ILE A 280 -12.45 -0.39 -26.29
N LYS A 281 -13.58 -0.42 -26.99
CA LYS A 281 -13.86 0.38 -28.18
C LYS A 281 -15.17 1.12 -28.02
N VAL A 282 -15.21 2.36 -28.46
CA VAL A 282 -16.42 3.19 -28.49
C VAL A 282 -16.71 3.56 -29.93
N PHE A 283 -17.96 3.32 -30.34
CA PHE A 283 -18.48 3.58 -31.67
C PHE A 283 -19.60 4.61 -31.62
N ASP A 284 -19.84 5.30 -32.74
CA ASP A 284 -20.97 6.20 -32.94
C ASP A 284 -22.21 5.48 -33.53
N ALA A 285 -23.25 6.27 -33.85
CA ALA A 285 -24.49 5.81 -34.46
C ALA A 285 -24.29 5.03 -35.79
N GLU A 286 -23.24 5.34 -36.55
CA GLU A 286 -22.91 4.71 -37.84
C GLU A 286 -22.02 3.46 -37.66
N ARG A 287 -21.71 3.10 -36.41
CA ARG A 287 -20.74 2.08 -36.00
C ARG A 287 -19.31 2.36 -36.47
N LYS A 288 -18.96 3.63 -36.66
CA LYS A 288 -17.59 4.07 -36.88
C LYS A 288 -16.87 4.18 -35.53
N LEU A 289 -15.62 3.73 -35.49
CA LEU A 289 -14.80 3.77 -34.28
C LEU A 289 -14.43 5.23 -33.96
N ILE A 290 -14.88 5.74 -32.81
CA ILE A 290 -14.55 7.10 -32.33
C ILE A 290 -13.47 7.10 -31.25
N GLY A 291 -13.26 5.98 -30.55
CA GLY A 291 -12.16 5.82 -29.59
C GLY A 291 -11.86 4.38 -29.25
N GLN A 292 -10.62 4.08 -28.85
CA GLN A 292 -10.21 2.78 -28.32
C GLN A 292 -9.16 2.92 -27.22
N THR A 293 -9.17 2.02 -26.25
CA THR A 293 -8.20 1.99 -25.15
C THR A 293 -7.98 0.56 -24.62
N GLU A 294 -6.89 0.34 -23.90
CA GLU A 294 -6.58 -0.97 -23.28
C GLU A 294 -6.87 -0.95 -21.77
N PHE A 295 -7.53 -2.01 -21.30
CA PHE A 295 -7.79 -2.30 -19.89
C PHE A 295 -7.16 -3.63 -19.47
N LEU A 296 -6.56 -3.71 -18.29
CA LEU A 296 -5.91 -4.93 -17.79
C LEU A 296 -6.80 -5.66 -16.77
N SER A 297 -7.30 -6.84 -17.13
CA SER A 297 -8.07 -7.67 -16.21
C SER A 297 -7.21 -8.74 -15.55
N PHE A 298 -7.45 -9.01 -14.26
CA PHE A 298 -6.69 -9.99 -13.46
C PHE A 298 -7.60 -10.83 -12.55
N MET A 299 -7.19 -12.06 -12.24
CA MET A 299 -7.78 -12.86 -11.18
C MET A 299 -7.27 -12.37 -9.81
N PRO A 300 -8.13 -12.05 -8.83
CA PRO A 300 -7.70 -11.82 -7.46
C PRO A 300 -7.07 -13.11 -6.90
N GLU A 301 -5.82 -13.06 -6.47
CA GLU A 301 -5.04 -14.24 -6.04
C GLU A 301 -5.73 -15.00 -4.90
N SER A 302 -6.32 -14.27 -3.95
CA SER A 302 -7.15 -14.82 -2.87
C SER A 302 -8.34 -15.65 -3.37
N ASN A 303 -8.98 -15.24 -4.47
CA ASN A 303 -10.09 -16.00 -5.05
C ASN A 303 -9.62 -17.24 -5.82
N ALA A 304 -8.41 -17.24 -6.39
CA ALA A 304 -7.85 -18.40 -7.07
C ALA A 304 -7.64 -19.57 -6.08
N ASP A 305 -7.04 -19.29 -4.93
CA ASP A 305 -6.87 -20.29 -3.86
C ASP A 305 -8.21 -20.63 -3.18
N LEU A 306 -9.16 -19.70 -3.03
CA LEU A 306 -10.47 -19.99 -2.41
C LEU A 306 -11.39 -20.86 -3.29
N ILE A 307 -11.42 -20.66 -4.61
CA ILE A 307 -12.30 -21.41 -5.52
C ILE A 307 -11.82 -22.87 -5.69
N VAL A 308 -10.50 -23.11 -5.64
CA VAL A 308 -9.90 -24.46 -5.75
C VAL A 308 -8.94 -24.74 -4.59
N SER A 309 -9.42 -24.51 -3.36
CA SER A 309 -8.70 -24.84 -2.13
C SER A 309 -8.69 -26.35 -1.88
N ASN A 310 -7.82 -27.04 -2.60
CA ASN A 310 -7.17 -28.24 -2.08
C ASN A 310 -5.81 -27.84 -1.49
N HIS A 311 -5.88 -27.21 -0.30
CA HIS A 311 -4.76 -27.14 0.66
C HIS A 311 -4.53 -28.47 1.40
N GLY A 312 -5.53 -29.35 1.41
CA GLY A 312 -5.34 -30.81 1.54
C GLY A 312 -5.25 -31.45 0.15
N GLU A 313 -4.60 -32.61 0.05
CA GLU A 313 -4.29 -33.28 -1.21
C GLU A 313 -5.51 -33.48 -2.14
N LEU A 314 -5.42 -33.00 -3.39
CA LEU A 314 -6.19 -33.63 -4.49
C LEU A 314 -5.39 -34.87 -4.81
N ASP A 315 -5.94 -36.03 -4.47
CA ASP A 315 -5.15 -37.10 -3.83
C ASP A 315 -3.86 -37.45 -4.59
N ASN A 316 -2.72 -37.07 -4.02
CA ASN A 316 -1.39 -37.43 -4.52
C ASN A 316 -1.04 -38.89 -4.15
N ALA A 317 -1.98 -39.64 -3.56
CA ALA A 317 -2.04 -41.08 -3.70
C ALA A 317 -2.01 -41.47 -5.18
N LEU A 318 -0.80 -41.87 -5.57
CA LEU A 318 -0.48 -42.72 -6.71
C LEU A 318 -1.69 -43.52 -7.20
N PHE A 319 -2.19 -43.20 -8.38
CA PHE A 319 -3.11 -44.09 -9.09
C PHE A 319 -2.37 -45.37 -9.47
N LEU A 320 -2.45 -46.35 -8.57
CA LEU A 320 -2.33 -47.77 -8.89
C LEU A 320 -3.37 -48.11 -9.96
N LEU A 321 -3.09 -49.11 -10.79
CA LEU A 321 -3.93 -49.54 -11.93
C LEU A 321 -5.34 -50.06 -11.55
N GLU A 322 -5.67 -50.04 -10.26
CA GLU A 322 -6.89 -50.61 -9.68
C GLU A 322 -8.03 -49.57 -9.62
N ASP A 323 -7.74 -48.32 -9.24
CA ASP A 323 -8.77 -47.27 -9.18
C ASP A 323 -8.87 -46.48 -10.49
N ARG A 324 -10.09 -46.09 -10.85
CA ARG A 324 -10.46 -45.62 -12.20
C ARG A 324 -11.24 -44.30 -12.19
N ARG A 325 -11.16 -43.56 -11.08
CA ARG A 325 -12.01 -42.41 -10.76
C ARG A 325 -11.19 -41.20 -10.33
N LEU A 326 -11.27 -40.12 -11.12
CA LEU A 326 -10.79 -38.80 -10.74
C LEU A 326 -11.85 -38.12 -9.86
N THR A 327 -11.48 -37.60 -8.69
CA THR A 327 -12.41 -36.83 -7.83
C THR A 327 -11.86 -35.43 -7.57
N LEU A 328 -12.73 -34.43 -7.77
CA LEU A 328 -12.48 -33.01 -7.51
C LEU A 328 -13.26 -32.59 -6.26
N HIS A 329 -12.68 -31.69 -5.47
CA HIS A 329 -13.26 -31.20 -4.22
C HIS A 329 -13.39 -29.66 -4.25
N PHE A 330 -14.42 -29.11 -3.60
CA PHE A 330 -14.76 -27.69 -3.61
C PHE A 330 -15.04 -27.17 -2.19
N LEU A 331 -14.72 -25.89 -1.92
CA LEU A 331 -15.10 -25.24 -0.66
C LEU A 331 -16.55 -24.75 -0.67
N ARG A 332 -17.26 -24.96 0.44
CA ARG A 332 -18.67 -24.55 0.65
C ARG A 332 -18.95 -23.05 0.60
N ASN A 333 -17.93 -22.19 0.67
CA ASN A 333 -18.09 -20.78 1.01
C ASN A 333 -17.92 -19.81 -0.18
N ALA A 334 -17.74 -20.32 -1.40
CA ALA A 334 -17.54 -19.49 -2.59
C ALA A 334 -18.86 -19.15 -3.31
N LEU A 335 -19.39 -17.95 -2.99
CA LEU A 335 -20.48 -17.24 -3.69
C LEU A 335 -21.90 -17.83 -3.57
N THR A 336 -22.90 -16.95 -3.61
CA THR A 336 -24.34 -17.24 -3.39
C THR A 336 -25.15 -17.39 -4.68
N THR A 337 -24.47 -17.45 -5.83
CA THR A 337 -25.05 -17.40 -7.18
C THR A 337 -24.86 -18.72 -7.94
N ASN A 338 -25.87 -19.09 -8.73
CA ASN A 338 -25.77 -20.24 -9.63
C ASN A 338 -24.97 -19.86 -10.88
N TYR A 339 -24.02 -20.70 -11.29
CA TYR A 339 -23.24 -20.51 -12.52
C TYR A 339 -23.51 -21.65 -13.50
N LEU A 340 -23.65 -21.32 -14.79
CA LEU A 340 -23.52 -22.32 -15.85
C LEU A 340 -22.03 -22.51 -16.12
N PHE A 341 -21.58 -23.75 -16.23
CA PHE A 341 -20.18 -24.08 -16.46
C PHE A 341 -20.03 -25.26 -17.40
N ARG A 342 -18.83 -25.38 -17.96
CA ARG A 342 -18.35 -26.55 -18.69
C ARG A 342 -17.19 -27.16 -17.92
N LEU A 343 -17.09 -28.49 -17.94
CA LEU A 343 -15.88 -29.17 -17.53
C LEU A 343 -15.23 -29.84 -18.73
N VAL A 344 -13.97 -29.50 -19.00
CA VAL A 344 -13.21 -29.99 -20.13
C VAL A 344 -11.91 -30.60 -19.63
N ILE A 345 -11.66 -31.86 -19.99
CA ILE A 345 -10.38 -32.52 -19.73
C ILE A 345 -9.60 -32.62 -21.04
N TYR A 346 -8.33 -32.24 -21.01
CA TYR A 346 -7.38 -32.48 -22.08
C TYR A 346 -6.38 -33.55 -21.62
N ASP A 347 -6.26 -34.63 -22.39
CA ASP A 347 -5.21 -35.64 -22.22
C ASP A 347 -4.10 -35.37 -23.24
N TYR A 348 -2.90 -35.07 -22.74
CA TYR A 348 -1.68 -34.90 -23.52
C TYR A 348 -0.83 -36.16 -23.37
N SER A 349 -0.80 -36.99 -24.40
CA SER A 349 -0.10 -38.27 -24.38
C SER A 349 1.01 -38.35 -25.43
N THR A 350 2.06 -39.11 -25.12
CA THR A 350 3.12 -39.44 -26.09
C THR A 350 3.47 -40.92 -26.00
N GLN A 351 4.14 -41.44 -27.03
CA GLN A 351 4.76 -42.76 -26.96
C GLN A 351 6.19 -42.62 -26.45
N TYR A 352 6.57 -43.48 -25.49
CA TYR A 352 7.90 -43.51 -24.91
C TYR A 352 8.80 -44.43 -25.73
N ILE A 353 9.87 -43.87 -26.30
CA ILE A 353 10.87 -44.61 -27.08
C ILE A 353 12.25 -44.29 -26.51
N ILE A 354 12.98 -45.32 -26.07
CA ILE A 354 14.40 -45.18 -25.70
C ILE A 354 15.23 -45.19 -26.98
N GLY A 355 15.30 -44.03 -27.62
CA GLY A 355 15.97 -43.81 -28.91
C GLY A 355 16.31 -42.33 -29.11
N ASN A 356 17.17 -42.04 -30.08
CA ASN A 356 17.84 -40.74 -30.17
C ASN A 356 16.99 -39.59 -30.74
N ASP A 357 15.72 -39.83 -31.09
CA ASP A 357 14.86 -38.89 -31.81
C ASP A 357 13.58 -38.52 -31.04
N THR A 358 13.66 -37.38 -30.34
CA THR A 358 12.60 -36.36 -30.22
C THR A 358 11.22 -36.75 -29.62
N LEU A 359 10.96 -36.26 -28.39
CA LEU A 359 9.65 -36.22 -27.72
C LEU A 359 8.70 -35.15 -28.30
N TYR A 360 8.48 -35.12 -29.62
CA TYR A 360 7.69 -34.07 -30.29
C TYR A 360 6.28 -34.49 -30.76
N ASN A 361 5.99 -35.78 -30.89
CA ASN A 361 4.65 -36.26 -31.22
C ASN A 361 3.78 -36.38 -29.95
N VAL A 362 3.12 -35.28 -29.58
CA VAL A 362 2.15 -35.23 -28.48
C VAL A 362 0.73 -35.36 -29.05
N GLU A 363 0.11 -36.52 -28.87
CA GLU A 363 -1.32 -36.72 -29.12
C GLU A 363 -2.13 -35.96 -28.06
N THR A 364 -2.92 -34.98 -28.49
CA THR A 364 -3.82 -34.23 -27.61
C THR A 364 -5.26 -34.69 -27.84
N LYS A 365 -5.90 -35.23 -26.80
CA LYS A 365 -7.33 -35.61 -26.84
C LYS A 365 -8.12 -34.72 -25.88
N LYS A 366 -8.93 -33.81 -26.43
CA LYS A 366 -9.94 -33.04 -25.68
C LYS A 366 -11.19 -33.91 -25.48
N VAL A 367 -11.70 -33.99 -24.25
CA VAL A 367 -13.06 -34.48 -23.98
C VAL A 367 -13.83 -33.46 -23.14
N ASP A 368 -14.98 -33.07 -23.67
CA ASP A 368 -15.97 -32.22 -23.03
C ASP A 368 -16.90 -33.10 -22.20
N ILE A 369 -16.96 -32.86 -20.89
CA ILE A 369 -17.85 -33.59 -19.96
C ILE A 369 -19.26 -32.96 -19.95
N GLY A 370 -19.42 -31.80 -20.59
CA GLY A 370 -20.70 -31.17 -20.88
C GLY A 370 -21.01 -29.94 -20.03
N LEU A 371 -22.25 -29.48 -20.19
CA LEU A 371 -22.79 -28.31 -19.50
C LEU A 371 -23.42 -28.71 -18.16
N GLY A 372 -22.98 -28.08 -17.08
CA GLY A 372 -23.61 -28.18 -15.76
C GLY A 372 -24.09 -26.82 -15.27
N LEU A 373 -25.06 -26.84 -14.36
CA LEU A 373 -25.61 -25.65 -13.71
C LEU A 373 -25.38 -25.84 -12.21
N LEU A 374 -24.37 -25.15 -11.67
CA LEU A 374 -23.80 -25.45 -10.36
C LEU A 374 -24.23 -24.42 -9.32
N ASN A 375 -24.75 -24.91 -8.19
CA ASN A 375 -24.78 -24.17 -6.94
C ASN A 375 -23.55 -24.60 -6.13
N LEU A 376 -22.55 -23.70 -6.01
CA LEU A 376 -21.27 -23.98 -5.33
C LEU A 376 -21.46 -24.32 -3.84
N SER A 377 -22.51 -23.80 -3.18
CA SER A 377 -22.81 -24.12 -1.77
C SER A 377 -23.28 -25.57 -1.54
N ALA A 378 -23.69 -26.29 -2.59
CA ALA A 378 -24.31 -27.61 -2.49
C ALA A 378 -23.40 -28.79 -2.85
N LEU A 379 -22.28 -28.55 -3.55
CA LEU A 379 -21.41 -29.59 -4.11
C LEU A 379 -20.04 -29.62 -3.43
N ASN A 380 -19.83 -30.59 -2.54
CA ASN A 380 -18.55 -30.81 -1.88
C ASN A 380 -17.54 -31.52 -2.80
N ASN A 381 -17.99 -32.53 -3.57
CA ASN A 381 -17.14 -33.39 -4.41
C ASN A 381 -17.79 -33.62 -5.79
N LEU A 382 -16.98 -33.88 -6.83
CA LEU A 382 -17.38 -34.34 -8.16
C LEU A 382 -16.46 -35.48 -8.63
N THR A 383 -17.01 -36.65 -8.96
CA THR A 383 -16.23 -37.84 -9.37
C THR A 383 -16.49 -38.23 -10.83
N ILE A 384 -15.42 -38.52 -11.58
CA ILE A 384 -15.39 -38.76 -13.02
C ILE A 384 -14.68 -40.10 -13.28
N ASN A 385 -15.32 -41.03 -13.99
CA ASN A 385 -14.69 -42.30 -14.37
C ASN A 385 -13.76 -42.08 -15.58
N PHE A 386 -12.44 -42.16 -15.35
CA PHE A 386 -11.43 -41.85 -16.36
C PHE A 386 -11.50 -42.80 -17.56
N GLN A 387 -11.66 -44.11 -17.33
CA GLN A 387 -11.57 -45.11 -18.40
C GLN A 387 -12.75 -45.05 -19.40
N SER A 388 -13.92 -44.54 -18.98
CA SER A 388 -15.05 -44.27 -19.88
C SER A 388 -14.85 -43.03 -20.76
N VAL A 389 -13.96 -42.11 -20.37
CA VAL A 389 -13.66 -40.86 -21.07
C VAL A 389 -12.40 -41.03 -21.95
N PHE A 390 -11.41 -41.74 -21.41
CA PHE A 390 -10.13 -42.08 -22.03
C PHE A 390 -9.90 -43.60 -21.99
N PRO A 391 -10.51 -44.36 -22.93
CA PRO A 391 -10.24 -45.79 -23.06
C PRO A 391 -8.80 -46.01 -23.55
N ILE A 392 -7.91 -46.37 -22.62
CA ILE A 392 -6.53 -46.77 -22.93
C ILE A 392 -6.57 -48.08 -23.72
N THR A 393 -6.06 -48.07 -24.96
CA THR A 393 -5.97 -49.25 -25.84
C THR A 393 -4.53 -49.46 -26.29
N GLY A 394 -3.93 -50.58 -25.88
CA GLY A 394 -2.50 -50.91 -26.03
C GLY A 394 -1.92 -51.43 -24.71
N GLU A 395 -0.66 -51.86 -24.69
CA GLU A 395 0.00 -52.19 -23.41
C GLU A 395 0.24 -50.90 -22.59
N PRO A 396 -0.14 -50.83 -21.30
CA PRO A 396 -0.02 -49.61 -20.47
C PRO A 396 1.41 -49.15 -20.12
N ARG A 397 2.43 -49.67 -20.80
CA ARG A 397 3.87 -49.47 -20.48
C ARG A 397 4.55 -48.41 -21.34
N ASP A 398 4.03 -48.17 -22.54
CA ASP A 398 4.75 -47.42 -23.59
C ASP A 398 4.20 -46.01 -23.83
N ARG A 399 3.27 -45.50 -23.00
CA ARG A 399 2.78 -44.12 -23.08
C ARG A 399 2.84 -43.39 -21.74
N VAL A 400 3.12 -42.10 -21.81
CA VAL A 400 2.99 -41.15 -20.70
C VAL A 400 1.81 -40.23 -21.00
N HIS A 401 0.96 -40.01 -20.00
CA HIS A 401 -0.23 -39.14 -20.07
C HIS A 401 -0.08 -37.99 -19.06
N LEU A 402 -0.45 -36.78 -19.48
CA LEU A 402 -0.58 -35.58 -18.64
C LEU A 402 -1.98 -35.02 -18.82
N LEU A 403 -2.75 -34.92 -17.73
CA LEU A 403 -4.10 -34.36 -17.76
C LEU A 403 -4.11 -32.87 -17.39
N ASP A 404 -4.84 -32.07 -18.15
CA ASP A 404 -5.21 -30.68 -17.84
C ASP A 404 -6.73 -30.60 -17.67
N ILE A 405 -7.19 -29.83 -16.67
CA ILE A 405 -8.59 -29.68 -16.30
C ILE A 405 -8.97 -28.21 -16.42
N SER A 406 -9.86 -27.92 -17.38
CA SER A 406 -10.38 -26.58 -17.60
C SER A 406 -11.85 -26.49 -17.16
N PHE A 407 -12.13 -25.51 -16.32
CA PHE A 407 -13.49 -25.08 -15.97
C PHE A 407 -13.81 -23.84 -16.81
N GLU A 408 -14.70 -23.99 -17.78
CA GLU A 408 -15.18 -22.86 -18.60
C GLU A 408 -16.44 -22.28 -17.95
N LEU A 409 -16.37 -21.10 -17.32
CA LEU A 409 -17.57 -20.38 -16.86
C LEU A 409 -18.33 -19.84 -18.07
N ILE A 410 -19.61 -20.18 -18.16
CA ILE A 410 -20.50 -19.78 -19.25
C ILE A 410 -21.50 -18.77 -18.71
N LEU A 411 -21.52 -17.58 -19.30
CA LEU A 411 -22.59 -16.62 -19.05
C LEU A 411 -23.84 -17.06 -19.84
N PRO A 412 -25.02 -17.20 -19.20
CA PRO A 412 -26.25 -17.43 -19.93
C PRO A 412 -26.52 -16.21 -20.84
N ASN A 413 -26.65 -16.47 -22.14
CA ASN A 413 -27.02 -15.53 -23.22
C ASN A 413 -25.88 -14.79 -23.99
N THR A 414 -24.63 -15.25 -23.97
CA THR A 414 -23.59 -14.78 -24.94
C THR A 414 -22.99 -15.92 -25.76
N THR A 415 -22.53 -15.61 -26.99
CA THR A 415 -21.99 -16.61 -27.94
C THR A 415 -20.47 -16.74 -27.93
N LEU A 416 -19.72 -15.74 -27.45
CA LEU A 416 -18.28 -15.77 -27.19
C LEU A 416 -17.88 -14.75 -26.10
N PRO A 417 -16.76 -14.94 -25.38
CA PRO A 417 -16.10 -16.20 -25.03
C PRO A 417 -16.44 -16.64 -23.59
N THR A 418 -16.22 -17.91 -23.28
CA THR A 418 -16.23 -18.41 -21.90
C THR A 418 -14.98 -17.99 -21.14
N VAL A 419 -15.11 -17.71 -19.84
CA VAL A 419 -13.94 -17.57 -18.96
C VAL A 419 -13.41 -18.96 -18.64
N SER A 420 -12.43 -19.43 -19.41
CA SER A 420 -11.77 -20.73 -19.17
C SER A 420 -10.68 -20.59 -18.11
N TRP A 421 -11.01 -20.97 -16.87
CA TRP A 421 -9.97 -21.34 -15.92
C TRP A 421 -9.28 -22.59 -16.44
N LYS A 422 -7.94 -22.58 -16.50
CA LYS A 422 -7.12 -23.74 -16.81
C LYS A 422 -6.21 -24.02 -15.64
N GLY A 423 -6.54 -25.04 -14.86
CA GLY A 423 -5.68 -25.53 -13.80
C GLY A 423 -4.86 -26.70 -14.30
N VAL A 424 -3.73 -26.43 -14.96
CA VAL A 424 -2.76 -27.47 -15.33
C VAL A 424 -2.08 -27.99 -14.07
N ARG A 425 -2.77 -28.86 -13.32
CA ARG A 425 -2.22 -29.59 -12.17
C ARG A 425 -1.66 -30.93 -12.67
N GLU A 426 -0.35 -31.14 -12.51
CA GLU A 426 0.39 -32.26 -13.07
C GLU A 426 -0.10 -33.63 -12.59
N PHE A 427 -1.01 -34.25 -13.36
CA PHE A 427 -1.55 -35.57 -13.04
C PHE A 427 -0.71 -36.69 -13.67
N ILE A 428 0.23 -37.24 -12.90
CA ILE A 428 1.17 -38.27 -13.36
C ILE A 428 0.59 -39.67 -13.11
N VAL A 429 0.03 -40.30 -14.15
CA VAL A 429 -0.42 -41.70 -14.09
C VAL A 429 0.79 -42.62 -13.90
N ARG A 430 0.88 -43.31 -12.76
CA ARG A 430 2.17 -43.82 -12.24
C ARG A 430 2.64 -45.18 -12.79
N SER A 431 2.17 -45.58 -13.98
CA SER A 431 2.51 -46.86 -14.63
C SER A 431 4.02 -47.13 -14.76
N PHE A 432 4.84 -46.08 -14.76
CA PHE A 432 6.27 -46.11 -15.09
C PHE A 432 7.23 -46.56 -13.97
N ILE A 433 6.88 -46.35 -12.69
CA ILE A 433 7.87 -46.35 -11.60
C ILE A 433 8.14 -47.76 -11.02
N ALA A 434 7.43 -48.79 -11.49
CA ALA A 434 7.56 -50.17 -11.03
C ALA A 434 8.82 -50.92 -11.56
N SER A 435 9.78 -50.24 -12.19
CA SER A 435 10.96 -50.89 -12.80
C SER A 435 12.22 -50.04 -12.70
N PHE A 436 13.02 -50.31 -11.67
CA PHE A 436 14.24 -49.55 -11.30
C PHE A 436 15.29 -49.46 -12.43
N SER A 437 15.33 -50.44 -13.34
CA SER A 437 16.23 -50.47 -14.50
C SER A 437 15.92 -49.39 -15.54
N LEU A 438 14.64 -49.11 -15.80
CA LEU A 438 14.22 -48.08 -16.77
C LEU A 438 14.59 -46.67 -16.30
N VAL A 439 14.45 -46.41 -15.00
CA VAL A 439 14.74 -45.10 -14.36
C VAL A 439 16.17 -44.64 -14.64
N SER A 440 17.14 -45.54 -14.44
CA SER A 440 18.56 -45.26 -14.70
C SER A 440 18.84 -44.98 -16.18
N SER A 441 18.24 -45.77 -17.09
CA SER A 441 18.47 -45.64 -18.54
C SER A 441 18.05 -44.28 -19.10
N TYR A 442 16.94 -43.71 -18.60
CA TYR A 442 16.47 -42.39 -19.04
C TYR A 442 17.43 -41.27 -18.62
N CYS A 443 18.01 -41.34 -17.41
CA CYS A 443 18.99 -40.36 -16.96
C CYS A 443 20.21 -40.30 -17.91
N SER A 444 20.76 -41.46 -18.29
CA SER A 444 21.87 -41.54 -19.25
C SER A 444 21.49 -40.99 -20.63
N ALA A 445 20.31 -41.32 -21.15
CA ALA A 445 19.82 -40.84 -22.44
C ALA A 445 19.63 -39.31 -22.46
N TRP A 446 18.96 -38.74 -21.45
CA TRP A 446 18.80 -37.28 -21.32
C TRP A 446 20.15 -36.57 -21.19
N THR A 447 21.10 -37.16 -20.44
CA THR A 447 22.45 -36.62 -20.23
C THR A 447 23.23 -36.52 -21.53
N ALA A 448 23.11 -37.52 -22.41
CA ALA A 448 23.76 -37.52 -23.74
C ALA A 448 23.20 -36.44 -24.70
N LEU A 449 22.02 -35.88 -24.40
CA LEU A 449 21.38 -34.81 -25.19
C LEU A 449 21.61 -33.40 -24.61
N GLN A 450 22.30 -33.25 -23.47
CA GLN A 450 22.64 -31.94 -22.92
C GLN A 450 24.00 -31.42 -23.43
N SER A 451 24.18 -30.10 -23.41
CA SER A 451 25.46 -29.44 -23.69
C SER A 451 25.75 -28.33 -22.70
N ASP A 452 27.03 -28.13 -22.37
CA ASP A 452 27.44 -27.05 -21.46
C ASP A 452 27.14 -25.66 -22.07
N THR A 453 27.09 -25.54 -23.40
CA THR A 453 26.67 -24.33 -24.13
C THR A 453 25.21 -24.00 -23.85
N ASN A 454 24.30 -24.98 -23.93
CA ASN A 454 22.88 -24.76 -23.64
C ASN A 454 22.69 -24.39 -22.17
N THR A 455 23.39 -25.05 -21.24
CA THR A 455 23.36 -24.70 -19.82
C THR A 455 23.86 -23.27 -19.58
N ARG A 456 24.97 -22.85 -20.22
CA ARG A 456 25.48 -21.48 -20.12
C ARG A 456 24.48 -20.45 -20.64
N ASN A 457 23.76 -20.75 -21.73
CA ASN A 457 22.71 -19.88 -22.25
C ASN A 457 21.54 -19.75 -21.26
N LEU A 458 21.10 -20.85 -20.64
CA LEU A 458 20.06 -20.82 -19.59
C LEU A 458 20.53 -20.00 -18.36
N THR A 459 21.78 -20.16 -17.92
CA THR A 459 22.35 -19.35 -16.83
C THR A 459 22.43 -17.86 -17.17
N ASN A 460 22.65 -17.50 -18.44
CA ASN A 460 22.68 -16.11 -18.90
C ASN A 460 21.28 -15.48 -19.02
N LEU A 461 20.24 -16.29 -19.23
CA LEU A 461 18.83 -15.86 -19.36
C LEU A 461 18.10 -15.77 -18.01
N ALA A 462 18.56 -16.51 -17.01
CA ALA A 462 17.92 -16.58 -15.71
C ALA A 462 18.43 -15.49 -14.74
N PRO A 463 17.56 -14.82 -13.97
CA PRO A 463 17.95 -13.84 -12.97
C PRO A 463 18.71 -14.49 -11.82
N THR A 464 19.62 -13.72 -11.22
CA THR A 464 20.43 -14.13 -10.07
C THR A 464 19.55 -14.26 -8.82
N CYS A 465 19.69 -15.37 -8.10
CA CYS A 465 18.92 -15.62 -6.88
C CYS A 465 19.47 -14.77 -5.71
N PRO A 466 18.61 -14.34 -4.76
CA PRO A 466 19.05 -13.93 -3.43
C PRO A 466 19.90 -15.00 -2.73
N CYS A 467 20.99 -14.64 -2.01
CA CYS A 467 21.70 -15.64 -1.18
C CYS A 467 20.90 -16.01 0.08
N ARG A 468 20.05 -15.09 0.56
CA ARG A 468 19.15 -15.32 1.67
C ARG A 468 17.76 -14.78 1.36
N MET A 469 16.77 -15.36 2.03
CA MET A 469 15.45 -14.76 2.18
C MET A 469 15.43 -13.78 3.36
N ARG A 470 14.53 -12.79 3.30
CA ARG A 470 14.11 -12.09 4.52
C ARG A 470 13.44 -13.09 5.49
N THR A 471 13.45 -12.79 6.78
CA THR A 471 12.83 -13.64 7.80
C THR A 471 11.31 -13.79 7.60
N THR A 472 10.67 -12.81 6.95
CA THR A 472 9.33 -12.93 6.37
C THR A 472 9.40 -13.58 4.98
N TRP A 473 8.67 -14.69 4.83
CA TRP A 473 8.44 -15.34 3.55
C TRP A 473 7.23 -14.69 2.87
N ASP A 474 7.50 -13.52 2.28
CA ASP A 474 6.55 -12.76 1.46
C ASP A 474 6.29 -13.48 0.13
N ASP A 475 5.09 -13.35 -0.44
CA ASP A 475 4.67 -14.20 -1.56
C ASP A 475 5.43 -13.94 -2.87
N GLU A 476 5.95 -12.72 -3.03
CA GLU A 476 6.83 -12.31 -4.13
C GLU A 476 8.05 -11.54 -3.58
N GLN A 477 9.25 -11.86 -4.06
CA GLN A 477 10.47 -11.05 -3.83
C GLN A 477 11.35 -11.06 -5.09
N PHE A 478 11.97 -9.93 -5.44
CA PHE A 478 12.94 -9.76 -6.55
C PHE A 478 12.48 -10.25 -7.94
N GLY A 479 11.17 -10.21 -8.25
CA GLY A 479 10.62 -10.73 -9.52
C GLY A 479 10.39 -12.25 -9.55
N PHE A 480 10.43 -12.91 -8.39
CA PHE A 480 10.09 -14.32 -8.21
C PHE A 480 8.80 -14.48 -7.39
N ASN A 481 7.96 -15.45 -7.77
CA ASN A 481 6.75 -15.87 -7.06
C ASN A 481 7.05 -17.11 -6.19
N THR A 482 6.38 -17.24 -5.05
CA THR A 482 6.47 -18.43 -4.18
C THR A 482 6.09 -19.72 -4.91
N ASP A 483 6.87 -20.80 -4.74
CA ASP A 483 6.50 -22.12 -5.24
C ASP A 483 5.33 -22.71 -4.44
N LEU A 484 4.17 -22.87 -5.07
CA LEU A 484 2.97 -23.44 -4.47
C LEU A 484 3.13 -24.91 -4.00
N ILE A 485 4.16 -25.62 -4.48
CA ILE A 485 4.53 -27.00 -4.13
C ILE A 485 5.64 -27.03 -3.06
N CYS A 486 6.36 -25.93 -2.88
CA CYS A 486 7.41 -25.76 -1.87
C CYS A 486 7.31 -24.35 -1.25
N SER A 487 6.35 -24.16 -0.34
CA SER A 487 6.05 -22.87 0.28
C SER A 487 6.24 -22.94 1.79
N ALA A 488 6.95 -21.97 2.37
CA ALA A 488 7.18 -21.90 3.81
C ALA A 488 5.90 -21.70 4.66
N ARG A 489 4.76 -21.40 4.02
CA ARG A 489 3.44 -21.31 4.66
C ARG A 489 2.72 -22.65 4.77
N LYS A 490 3.18 -23.71 4.09
CA LYS A 490 2.56 -25.04 4.10
C LYS A 490 3.28 -25.97 5.07
N SER A 491 2.57 -26.49 6.07
CA SER A 491 3.06 -27.52 6.99
C SER A 491 2.55 -28.90 6.58
N GLY A 492 3.46 -29.84 6.28
CA GLY A 492 3.09 -31.21 5.90
C GLY A 492 4.27 -32.03 5.38
N MET A 493 4.15 -33.35 5.43
CA MET A 493 5.23 -34.30 5.10
C MET A 493 5.69 -34.28 3.63
N TRP A 494 4.92 -33.61 2.75
CA TRP A 494 5.22 -33.46 1.33
C TRP A 494 5.68 -32.06 0.90
N ASN A 495 5.69 -31.06 1.80
CA ASN A 495 6.19 -29.74 1.44
C ASN A 495 7.65 -29.84 0.99
N CYS A 496 8.01 -29.21 -0.13
CA CYS A 496 9.37 -29.23 -0.67
C CYS A 496 9.93 -30.64 -1.00
N ARG A 497 9.08 -31.61 -1.37
CA ARG A 497 9.49 -33.00 -1.70
C ARG A 497 10.66 -33.13 -2.69
N TYR A 498 10.80 -32.18 -3.63
CA TYR A 498 11.84 -32.16 -4.67
C TYR A 498 13.05 -31.27 -4.32
N HIS A 499 13.03 -30.65 -3.15
CA HIS A 499 14.03 -29.72 -2.65
C HIS A 499 14.37 -30.07 -1.20
N ARG A 500 15.06 -31.21 -1.01
CA ARG A 500 15.26 -31.90 0.28
C ARG A 500 16.05 -31.08 1.30
N GLY A 501 15.32 -30.30 2.11
CA GLY A 501 15.88 -29.42 3.15
C GLY A 501 15.52 -27.96 2.93
N ALA A 502 14.88 -27.62 1.81
CA ALA A 502 14.22 -26.35 1.64
C ALA A 502 13.01 -26.25 2.58
N ARG A 503 12.81 -25.07 3.16
CA ARG A 503 11.58 -24.65 3.83
C ARG A 503 10.59 -24.05 2.83
N GLY A 504 11.11 -23.48 1.73
CA GLY A 504 10.35 -22.99 0.60
C GLY A 504 11.25 -22.63 -0.58
N CYS A 505 10.66 -22.40 -1.74
CA CYS A 505 11.33 -21.94 -2.95
C CYS A 505 10.53 -20.82 -3.66
N TYR A 506 11.20 -20.17 -4.61
CA TYR A 506 10.72 -19.03 -5.38
C TYR A 506 11.09 -19.18 -6.86
N ARG A 507 10.11 -19.08 -7.76
CA ARG A 507 10.25 -19.27 -9.22
C ARG A 507 10.15 -17.91 -9.93
N MET A 508 11.03 -17.66 -10.90
CA MET A 508 11.01 -16.43 -11.72
C MET A 508 9.64 -16.22 -12.41
N LYS A 509 9.11 -15.00 -12.41
CA LYS A 509 7.85 -14.62 -13.11
C LYS A 509 8.06 -14.39 -14.62
N SER A 510 8.61 -15.38 -15.33
CA SER A 510 9.01 -15.25 -16.74
C SER A 510 7.83 -15.27 -17.72
N THR A 511 7.80 -14.33 -18.66
CA THR A 511 6.92 -14.35 -19.85
C THR A 511 7.60 -14.91 -21.10
N ARG A 512 8.88 -15.31 -21.02
CA ARG A 512 9.65 -15.94 -22.11
C ARG A 512 9.59 -17.46 -21.97
N SER A 513 9.31 -18.19 -23.06
CA SER A 513 9.11 -19.65 -23.05
C SER A 513 10.40 -20.49 -22.87
N GLU A 514 11.52 -19.85 -22.55
CA GLU A 514 12.88 -20.40 -22.53
C GLU A 514 13.66 -19.77 -21.37
N GLY A 515 14.24 -20.59 -20.50
CA GLY A 515 14.98 -20.14 -19.32
C GLY A 515 14.11 -19.80 -18.10
N GLY A 516 14.70 -19.93 -16.92
CA GLY A 516 14.12 -19.49 -15.65
C GLY A 516 14.92 -19.95 -14.44
N ALA A 517 14.99 -19.12 -13.40
CA ALA A 517 15.60 -19.48 -12.12
C ALA A 517 14.55 -20.02 -11.13
N HIS A 518 14.96 -21.00 -10.32
CA HIS A 518 14.21 -21.52 -9.18
C HIS A 518 15.12 -21.47 -7.95
N CYS A 519 14.85 -20.55 -7.03
CA CYS A 519 15.66 -20.27 -5.85
C CYS A 519 15.05 -20.96 -4.63
N CYS A 520 15.78 -21.84 -3.95
CA CYS A 520 15.28 -22.63 -2.82
C CYS A 520 16.09 -22.31 -1.56
N TYR A 521 15.43 -22.17 -0.42
CA TYR A 521 16.07 -21.74 0.84
C TYR A 521 15.71 -22.66 2.00
N ASP A 522 16.66 -22.86 2.90
CA ASP A 522 16.53 -23.77 4.04
C ASP A 522 15.73 -23.18 5.22
N ASN A 523 15.75 -23.87 6.37
CA ASN A 523 15.05 -23.43 7.57
C ASN A 523 15.54 -22.09 8.16
N GLY A 524 16.79 -21.69 7.88
CA GLY A 524 17.36 -20.40 8.24
C GLY A 524 17.20 -19.33 7.14
N GLY A 525 16.53 -19.66 6.04
CA GLY A 525 16.39 -18.78 4.88
C GLY A 525 17.66 -18.67 4.04
N ILE A 526 18.62 -19.61 4.15
CA ILE A 526 19.86 -19.61 3.37
C ILE A 526 19.64 -20.35 2.04
N MET A 527 20.10 -19.78 0.93
CA MET A 527 19.92 -20.38 -0.39
C MET A 527 20.68 -21.70 -0.51
N ILE A 528 19.97 -22.75 -0.95
CA ILE A 528 20.52 -24.08 -1.08
C ILE A 528 21.25 -24.21 -2.43
N THR A 529 22.57 -24.11 -2.38
CA THR A 529 23.49 -24.52 -3.46
C THR A 529 23.89 -26.00 -3.37
N ASP A 530 23.70 -26.64 -2.20
CA ASP A 530 24.12 -28.03 -1.94
C ASP A 530 23.41 -29.03 -2.86
N ARG A 531 24.22 -29.68 -3.70
CA ARG A 531 23.83 -30.72 -4.67
C ARG A 531 23.15 -31.93 -4.00
N ARG A 532 23.32 -32.13 -2.68
CA ARG A 532 22.72 -33.21 -1.88
C ARG A 532 21.40 -32.81 -1.19
N ARG A 533 21.04 -31.52 -1.17
CA ARG A 533 19.81 -31.01 -0.53
C ARG A 533 18.73 -30.61 -1.53
N GLY A 534 18.87 -31.02 -2.79
CA GLY A 534 17.96 -30.58 -3.85
C GLY A 534 17.94 -29.05 -3.96
N GLY A 535 19.13 -28.42 -3.88
CA GLY A 535 19.30 -27.03 -4.30
C GLY A 535 18.66 -26.79 -5.66
N GLY A 536 18.28 -25.54 -5.91
CA GLY A 536 17.42 -25.17 -7.03
C GLY A 536 17.86 -25.72 -8.39
N SER A 537 16.97 -25.71 -9.36
CA SER A 537 17.32 -26.02 -10.76
C SER A 537 16.90 -24.86 -11.66
N LEU A 538 17.88 -24.29 -12.36
CA LEU A 538 17.66 -23.64 -13.65
C LEU A 538 16.70 -24.47 -14.48
N LYS A 539 15.75 -23.83 -15.14
CA LYS A 539 14.72 -24.47 -15.96
C LYS A 539 14.95 -24.17 -17.44
N ALA A 540 14.86 -25.20 -18.28
CA ALA A 540 14.88 -25.03 -19.73
C ALA A 540 13.61 -24.33 -20.21
N HIS A 541 12.46 -24.67 -19.60
CA HIS A 541 11.17 -24.07 -19.94
C HIS A 541 10.42 -23.62 -18.69
N TYR A 542 9.81 -22.44 -18.75
CA TYR A 542 8.88 -21.97 -17.74
C TYR A 542 7.49 -22.60 -17.97
N PRO A 543 6.83 -23.15 -16.94
CA PRO A 543 5.46 -23.64 -17.04
C PRO A 543 4.49 -22.47 -16.91
N GLU A 544 4.04 -21.90 -18.03
CA GLU A 544 2.91 -20.98 -18.03
C GLU A 544 1.63 -21.74 -17.65
N THR A 545 0.97 -21.29 -16.57
CA THR A 545 -0.27 -21.90 -16.03
C THR A 545 -1.40 -22.06 -17.06
N LEU A 546 -1.40 -21.26 -18.13
CA LEU A 546 -2.44 -21.26 -19.18
C LEU A 546 -2.06 -22.05 -20.45
N LYS A 547 -0.79 -22.47 -20.61
CA LYS A 547 -0.29 -23.17 -21.80
C LYS A 547 0.26 -24.55 -21.46
N ALA A 548 -0.61 -25.57 -21.48
CA ALA A 548 -0.25 -26.97 -21.21
C ALA A 548 0.96 -27.51 -22.01
N LEU A 549 1.22 -27.03 -23.22
CA LEU A 549 2.43 -27.40 -23.99
C LEU A 549 3.73 -26.91 -23.32
N SER A 550 3.70 -25.78 -22.61
CA SER A 550 4.84 -25.28 -21.82
C SER A 550 5.05 -26.11 -20.55
N THR A 551 3.98 -26.47 -19.84
CA THR A 551 4.02 -27.38 -18.69
C THR A 551 4.52 -28.77 -19.10
N TYR A 552 4.06 -29.27 -20.24
CA TYR A 552 4.54 -30.53 -20.83
C TYR A 552 6.04 -30.47 -21.15
N ARG A 553 6.52 -29.38 -21.77
CA ARG A 553 7.96 -29.16 -22.00
C ARG A 553 8.74 -29.06 -20.70
N HIS A 554 8.26 -28.31 -19.71
CA HIS A 554 8.86 -28.23 -18.36
C HIS A 554 8.97 -29.63 -17.71
N PHE A 555 7.91 -30.43 -17.80
CA PHE A 555 7.89 -31.79 -17.28
C PHE A 555 8.98 -32.66 -17.94
N PHE A 556 9.02 -32.75 -19.27
CA PHE A 556 9.99 -33.62 -19.96
C PHE A 556 11.44 -33.09 -19.96
N SER A 557 11.64 -31.77 -19.97
CA SER A 557 12.98 -31.15 -20.04
C SER A 557 13.63 -30.91 -18.68
N ASP A 558 12.84 -30.76 -17.61
CA ASP A 558 13.33 -30.37 -16.28
C ASP A 558 12.85 -31.28 -15.12
N LEU A 559 11.61 -31.79 -15.10
CA LEU A 559 11.10 -32.59 -13.97
C LEU A 559 11.36 -34.10 -14.09
N LEU A 560 10.95 -34.73 -15.20
CA LEU A 560 11.20 -36.15 -15.48
C LEU A 560 12.70 -36.51 -15.42
N PRO A 561 13.64 -35.70 -15.95
CA PRO A 561 15.06 -35.96 -15.79
C PRO A 561 15.54 -35.86 -14.34
N TYR A 562 14.98 -34.95 -13.53
CA TYR A 562 15.25 -34.89 -12.10
C TYR A 562 14.81 -36.19 -11.41
N TYR A 563 13.58 -36.66 -11.65
CA TYR A 563 13.10 -37.94 -11.11
C TYR A 563 14.01 -39.11 -11.50
N SER A 564 14.38 -39.20 -12.78
CA SER A 564 15.22 -40.29 -13.31
C SER A 564 16.66 -40.28 -12.81
N CYS A 565 17.25 -39.10 -12.61
CA CYS A 565 18.64 -38.99 -12.14
C CYS A 565 18.78 -38.98 -10.62
N CYS A 566 17.83 -38.38 -9.87
CA CYS A 566 17.96 -38.12 -8.44
C CYS A 566 17.15 -39.06 -7.53
N GLY A 567 16.05 -39.66 -8.02
CA GLY A 567 15.19 -40.55 -7.23
C GLY A 567 14.09 -39.84 -6.43
N THR A 568 13.38 -40.57 -5.55
CA THR A 568 12.22 -40.04 -4.81
C THR A 568 12.24 -40.34 -3.30
N SER A 569 12.20 -39.28 -2.50
CA SER A 569 11.74 -39.23 -1.08
C SER A 569 12.40 -40.11 -0.01
N SER A 570 13.20 -41.13 -0.31
CA SER A 570 13.96 -41.91 0.69
C SER A 570 15.48 -41.83 0.48
N GLU A 571 15.94 -42.10 -0.73
CA GLU A 571 17.36 -42.17 -1.09
C GLU A 571 17.67 -41.24 -2.27
N ILE A 572 18.91 -40.73 -2.31
CA ILE A 572 19.43 -39.93 -3.42
C ILE A 572 20.26 -40.86 -4.30
N LEU A 573 19.89 -40.99 -5.58
CA LEU A 573 20.63 -41.81 -6.52
C LEU A 573 21.98 -41.14 -6.88
N PRO A 574 23.08 -41.91 -7.04
CA PRO A 574 24.39 -41.37 -7.43
C PRO A 574 24.36 -40.53 -8.72
N ASN A 575 23.47 -40.87 -9.64
CA ASN A 575 23.34 -40.24 -10.95
C ASN A 575 22.84 -38.78 -10.89
N CYS A 576 22.40 -38.28 -9.72
CA CYS A 576 21.84 -36.94 -9.57
C CYS A 576 22.83 -35.83 -10.00
N GLN A 577 24.14 -36.10 -9.89
CA GLN A 577 25.19 -35.19 -10.35
C GLN A 577 25.14 -34.90 -11.87
N HIS A 578 24.62 -35.82 -12.69
CA HIS A 578 24.43 -35.58 -14.12
C HIS A 578 23.32 -34.55 -14.41
N TYR A 579 22.21 -34.61 -13.67
CA TYR A 579 21.15 -33.61 -13.78
C TYR A 579 21.65 -32.23 -13.33
N ILE A 580 22.28 -32.17 -12.16
CA ILE A 580 22.73 -30.91 -11.54
C ILE A 580 23.84 -30.23 -12.36
N ARG A 581 24.64 -30.96 -13.16
CA ARG A 581 25.58 -30.34 -14.11
C ARG A 581 24.87 -29.44 -15.12
N TYR A 582 23.76 -29.90 -15.69
CA TYR A 582 23.09 -29.21 -16.80
C TYR A 582 21.84 -28.41 -16.39
N ARG A 583 21.40 -28.57 -15.13
CA ARG A 583 20.36 -27.79 -14.45
C ARG A 583 20.83 -27.35 -13.04
N PRO A 584 21.95 -26.61 -12.91
CA PRO A 584 22.46 -26.21 -11.60
C PRO A 584 21.54 -25.19 -10.91
N SER A 585 21.78 -24.95 -9.62
CA SER A 585 21.10 -23.91 -8.85
C SER A 585 21.35 -22.53 -9.45
N GLY A 586 20.35 -21.66 -9.34
CA GLY A 586 20.57 -20.23 -9.54
C GLY A 586 21.63 -19.76 -8.55
N THR A 587 22.63 -19.02 -9.04
CA THR A 587 23.70 -18.48 -8.20
C THR A 587 23.23 -17.18 -7.55
N CYS A 588 23.89 -16.78 -6.46
CA CYS A 588 23.67 -15.48 -5.81
C CYS A 588 24.90 -14.54 -5.86
N VAL A 589 26.01 -15.02 -6.42
CA VAL A 589 27.33 -14.35 -6.48
C VAL A 589 27.27 -12.95 -7.10
N ASN A 590 26.33 -12.73 -8.04
CA ASN A 590 26.18 -11.47 -8.78
C ASN A 590 25.00 -10.60 -8.28
N LEU A 591 24.45 -10.91 -7.10
CA LEU A 591 23.40 -10.13 -6.45
C LEU A 591 23.93 -9.43 -5.19
N ILE A 592 25.00 -8.66 -5.36
CA ILE A 592 25.40 -7.65 -4.39
C ILE A 592 24.63 -6.36 -4.74
N PRO A 593 23.52 -6.03 -4.03
CA PRO A 593 22.76 -4.82 -4.29
C PRO A 593 23.58 -3.57 -3.92
N ILE A 594 23.74 -2.66 -4.87
CA ILE A 594 24.34 -1.35 -4.65
C ILE A 594 23.21 -0.36 -4.35
N GLN A 595 23.39 0.42 -3.29
CA GLN A 595 22.38 1.29 -2.71
C GLN A 595 22.72 2.75 -3.07
N THR A 596 21.79 3.46 -3.71
CA THR A 596 21.97 4.88 -4.07
C THR A 596 20.59 5.57 -4.10
N GLY A 597 20.53 6.86 -3.79
CA GLY A 597 19.24 7.54 -3.62
C GLY A 597 19.30 8.86 -2.85
N GLY A 598 18.14 9.50 -2.72
CA GLY A 598 17.93 10.72 -1.94
C GLY A 598 17.24 10.43 -0.60
N LYS A 599 17.54 11.26 0.40
CA LYS A 599 17.12 11.13 1.79
C LYS A 599 16.85 12.53 2.33
N GLY A 600 15.76 12.72 3.07
CA GLY A 600 15.52 14.00 3.78
C GLY A 600 15.51 15.23 2.86
N ASP A 601 15.97 16.35 3.42
CA ASP A 601 16.26 17.60 2.72
C ASP A 601 17.62 17.43 1.98
N PRO A 602 17.69 17.56 0.64
CA PRO A 602 17.99 16.39 -0.18
C PRO A 602 19.46 15.97 -0.09
N HIS A 603 19.71 14.98 0.76
CA HIS A 603 21.01 14.33 0.91
C HIS A 603 21.09 13.15 -0.05
N PHE A 604 21.92 13.26 -1.08
CA PHE A 604 22.11 12.20 -2.07
C PHE A 604 23.28 11.31 -1.68
N SER A 605 23.09 9.99 -1.70
CA SER A 605 24.17 8.99 -1.62
C SER A 605 24.49 8.45 -3.01
N THR A 606 25.71 8.66 -3.47
CA THR A 606 26.20 8.37 -4.83
C THR A 606 26.56 6.89 -5.03
N LEU A 607 26.71 6.45 -6.29
CA LEU A 607 26.99 5.05 -6.66
C LEU A 607 28.34 4.49 -6.15
N ASP A 608 29.26 5.35 -5.73
CA ASP A 608 30.54 5.01 -5.12
C ASP A 608 30.49 4.95 -3.57
N GLY A 609 29.32 5.19 -2.96
CA GLY A 609 29.10 5.16 -1.51
C GLY A 609 29.32 6.48 -0.78
N ASN A 610 29.72 7.54 -1.50
CA ASN A 610 29.83 8.89 -0.93
C ASN A 610 28.45 9.55 -0.73
N SER A 611 28.42 10.78 -0.21
CA SER A 611 27.18 11.56 -0.07
C SER A 611 27.42 13.06 -0.04
N TYR A 612 26.45 13.83 -0.53
CA TYR A 612 26.44 15.30 -0.47
C TYR A 612 25.01 15.85 -0.41
N THR A 613 24.85 17.15 -0.09
CA THR A 613 23.56 17.84 -0.02
C THR A 613 23.29 18.63 -1.31
N PHE A 614 22.07 18.58 -1.84
CA PHE A 614 21.66 19.41 -2.97
C PHE A 614 20.20 19.88 -2.89
N ASN A 615 20.02 21.17 -2.60
CA ASN A 615 18.71 21.83 -2.54
C ASN A 615 18.36 22.59 -3.83
N GLY A 616 18.02 21.85 -4.89
CA GLY A 616 17.53 22.41 -6.15
C GLY A 616 16.01 22.64 -6.16
N HIS A 617 15.51 23.60 -6.94
CA HIS A 617 14.08 23.77 -7.20
C HIS A 617 13.77 23.48 -8.68
N GLY A 618 13.35 22.25 -8.96
CA GLY A 618 12.86 21.79 -10.25
C GLY A 618 13.17 20.34 -10.59
N GLU A 619 13.32 20.04 -11.87
CA GLU A 619 13.39 18.66 -12.37
C GLU A 619 14.79 18.27 -12.85
N TYR A 620 15.35 17.18 -12.32
CA TYR A 620 16.75 16.80 -12.51
C TYR A 620 16.94 15.32 -12.88
N THR A 621 18.00 15.04 -13.64
CA THR A 621 18.43 13.68 -13.96
C THR A 621 19.16 13.06 -12.77
N LEU A 622 18.45 12.23 -11.99
CA LEU A 622 19.00 11.57 -10.82
C LEU A 622 20.08 10.56 -11.21
N LEU A 623 19.74 9.66 -12.14
CA LEU A 623 20.61 8.57 -12.60
C LEU A 623 20.19 8.10 -14.00
N LYS A 624 21.16 7.86 -14.89
CA LYS A 624 20.93 7.52 -16.29
C LYS A 624 22.03 6.63 -16.85
N SER A 625 21.67 5.58 -17.60
CA SER A 625 22.65 4.79 -18.35
C SER A 625 23.10 5.52 -19.61
N ILE A 626 24.36 5.32 -20.04
CA ILE A 626 24.90 5.99 -21.24
C ILE A 626 24.16 5.54 -22.52
N ASP A 627 23.74 4.27 -22.57
CA ASP A 627 22.87 3.70 -23.61
C ASP A 627 21.42 4.25 -23.59
N LYS A 628 21.06 5.04 -22.56
CA LYS A 628 19.74 5.62 -22.29
C LYS A 628 18.59 4.63 -22.10
N GLN A 629 18.85 3.32 -22.01
CA GLN A 629 17.79 2.35 -21.75
C GLN A 629 17.20 2.53 -20.34
N PHE A 630 18.01 2.89 -19.35
CA PHE A 630 17.58 3.16 -17.97
C PHE A 630 17.75 4.64 -17.62
N GLU A 631 16.71 5.26 -17.06
CA GLU A 631 16.74 6.66 -16.64
C GLU A 631 15.75 6.93 -15.48
N ILE A 632 16.24 7.62 -14.44
CA ILE A 632 15.46 8.16 -13.32
C ILE A 632 15.59 9.68 -13.33
N GLN A 633 14.47 10.38 -13.16
CA GLN A 633 14.43 11.81 -12.92
C GLN A 633 13.62 12.12 -11.65
N VAL A 634 13.95 13.21 -10.97
CA VAL A 634 13.30 13.67 -9.72
C VAL A 634 12.84 15.11 -9.84
N ARG A 635 11.74 15.45 -9.16
CA ARG A 635 11.26 16.81 -8.97
C ARG A 635 11.49 17.23 -7.51
N LEU A 636 12.28 18.27 -7.33
CA LEU A 636 12.57 18.91 -6.05
C LEU A 636 11.78 20.21 -5.92
N ALA A 637 11.10 20.43 -4.80
CA ALA A 637 10.30 21.63 -4.55
C ALA A 637 10.44 22.13 -3.09
N PRO A 638 10.18 23.41 -2.80
CA PRO A 638 10.35 23.96 -1.46
C PRO A 638 9.41 23.38 -0.40
N LEU A 639 9.91 23.19 0.82
CA LEU A 639 9.09 22.73 1.96
C LEU A 639 8.06 23.79 2.39
N VAL A 640 6.80 23.39 2.57
CA VAL A 640 5.68 24.30 2.88
C VAL A 640 5.30 24.23 4.36
N ASN A 641 6.10 24.86 5.24
CA ASN A 641 5.83 24.85 6.67
C ASN A 641 4.83 25.94 7.10
N GLU A 642 3.56 25.57 7.32
CA GLU A 642 2.48 26.50 7.69
C GLU A 642 2.60 27.09 9.10
N SER A 643 3.50 26.58 9.94
CA SER A 643 3.73 27.09 11.30
C SER A 643 4.67 28.31 11.37
N VAL A 644 5.25 28.73 10.24
CA VAL A 644 6.38 29.67 10.17
C VAL A 644 5.95 31.01 9.56
N SER A 645 6.30 32.11 10.23
CA SER A 645 6.09 33.47 9.70
C SER A 645 6.87 33.68 8.39
N PRO A 646 6.31 34.34 7.35
CA PRO A 646 6.98 34.57 6.06
C PRO A 646 8.22 35.51 6.13
N THR A 647 8.68 35.83 7.33
CA THR A 647 9.85 36.67 7.63
C THR A 647 11.12 35.88 7.96
N SER A 648 11.06 34.55 8.11
CA SER A 648 12.22 33.68 8.34
C SER A 648 12.53 32.81 7.13
N MET A 649 13.63 33.12 6.43
CA MET A 649 14.09 32.45 5.21
C MET A 649 14.79 31.11 5.50
N ASN A 650 14.01 30.04 5.60
CA ASN A 650 14.53 28.67 5.59
C ASN A 650 14.25 28.06 4.20
N ASN A 651 15.14 28.33 3.25
CA ASN A 651 15.01 27.85 1.87
C ASN A 651 15.50 26.39 1.78
N ALA A 652 14.64 25.49 2.23
CA ALA A 652 14.70 24.04 2.11
C ALA A 652 13.92 23.54 0.89
N THR A 653 14.28 22.36 0.37
CA THR A 653 13.54 21.62 -0.66
C THR A 653 13.42 20.14 -0.29
N ALA A 654 12.58 19.39 -1.00
CA ALA A 654 12.55 17.93 -0.88
C ALA A 654 12.05 17.27 -2.17
N ILE A 655 12.27 15.95 -2.29
CA ILE A 655 11.76 15.15 -3.42
C ILE A 655 10.24 14.99 -3.26
N ILE A 656 9.49 15.64 -4.15
CA ILE A 656 8.02 15.53 -4.20
C ILE A 656 7.54 14.57 -5.30
N ALA A 657 8.35 14.32 -6.33
CA ALA A 657 8.01 13.40 -7.41
C ALA A 657 9.25 12.74 -8.00
N PHE A 658 9.07 11.56 -8.61
CA PHE A 658 10.09 10.92 -9.43
C PHE A 658 9.47 10.15 -10.59
N VAL A 659 10.27 9.87 -11.61
CA VAL A 659 9.85 9.06 -12.77
C VAL A 659 10.99 8.17 -13.25
N ILE A 660 10.66 6.93 -13.58
CA ILE A 660 11.60 5.87 -14.00
C ILE A 660 11.19 5.36 -15.38
N ARG A 661 12.16 5.19 -16.28
CA ARG A 661 12.05 4.43 -17.53
C ARG A 661 13.12 3.33 -17.53
N ASN A 662 12.74 2.10 -17.89
CA ASN A 662 13.71 1.00 -18.08
C ASN A 662 13.38 0.16 -19.33
N GLU A 663 14.30 0.15 -20.29
CA GLU A 663 14.22 -0.66 -21.52
C GLU A 663 12.84 -0.50 -22.22
N ASP A 664 12.18 -1.59 -22.60
CA ASP A 664 10.83 -1.59 -23.21
C ASP A 664 9.69 -1.71 -22.16
N GLN A 665 10.04 -1.65 -20.86
CA GLN A 665 9.11 -1.77 -19.73
C GLN A 665 8.39 -0.43 -19.46
N PRO A 666 7.22 -0.42 -18.78
CA PRO A 666 6.46 0.80 -18.58
C PRO A 666 7.23 1.91 -17.87
N ARG A 667 6.92 3.15 -18.24
CA ARG A 667 7.37 4.36 -17.54
C ARG A 667 6.50 4.59 -16.32
N VAL A 668 7.12 4.58 -15.14
CA VAL A 668 6.44 4.69 -13.83
C VAL A 668 6.77 6.06 -13.22
N GLN A 669 5.76 6.89 -12.99
CA GLN A 669 5.87 8.17 -12.27
C GLN A 669 5.15 8.05 -10.92
N PHE A 670 5.77 8.57 -9.87
CA PHE A 670 5.18 8.80 -8.55
C PHE A 670 5.20 10.28 -8.26
N GLU A 671 4.10 10.81 -7.75
CA GLU A 671 3.96 12.22 -7.37
C GLU A 671 3.20 12.34 -6.06
N LEU A 672 3.82 12.96 -5.06
CA LEU A 672 3.23 13.25 -3.77
C LEU A 672 2.50 14.60 -3.85
N PHE A 673 1.28 14.64 -3.29
CA PHE A 673 0.55 15.88 -3.07
C PHE A 673 0.46 16.19 -1.57
N PRO A 674 1.50 16.82 -0.99
CA PRO A 674 1.61 17.25 0.41
C PRO A 674 0.28 17.51 1.13
N LYS A 675 -0.37 18.62 0.80
CA LYS A 675 -1.59 19.12 1.44
C LYS A 675 -2.81 18.21 1.30
N LEU A 676 -2.77 17.24 0.38
CA LEU A 676 -3.85 16.28 0.16
C LEU A 676 -3.61 14.93 0.85
N ARG A 677 -2.37 14.63 1.28
CA ARG A 677 -1.95 13.29 1.74
C ARG A 677 -2.34 12.19 0.75
N LEU A 678 -2.12 12.47 -0.53
CA LEU A 678 -2.32 11.55 -1.66
C LEU A 678 -1.00 11.31 -2.38
N ILE A 679 -0.81 10.08 -2.85
CA ILE A 679 0.15 9.76 -3.91
C ILE A 679 -0.60 9.50 -5.20
N GLU A 680 -0.12 10.09 -6.27
CA GLU A 680 -0.48 9.73 -7.62
C GLU A 680 0.59 8.80 -8.21
N ILE A 681 0.16 7.67 -8.78
CA ILE A 681 1.04 6.74 -9.49
C ILE A 681 0.56 6.65 -10.94
N ARG A 682 1.43 6.94 -11.91
CA ARG A 682 1.15 6.79 -13.35
C ARG A 682 2.03 5.73 -13.98
N ILE A 683 1.44 4.98 -14.91
CA ILE A 683 2.09 3.95 -15.72
C ILE A 683 1.69 4.20 -17.18
N ASP A 684 2.66 4.54 -18.03
CA ASP A 684 2.44 4.88 -19.44
C ASP A 684 1.23 5.85 -19.62
N GLU A 685 1.33 7.05 -19.02
CA GLU A 685 0.31 8.11 -18.88
C GLU A 685 -0.89 7.80 -17.96
N LYS A 686 -1.29 6.53 -17.83
CA LYS A 686 -2.51 6.12 -17.13
C LYS A 686 -2.34 6.16 -15.61
N LEU A 687 -3.32 6.77 -14.93
CA LEU A 687 -3.40 6.84 -13.46
C LEU A 687 -3.83 5.49 -12.85
N LEU A 688 -3.03 4.94 -11.95
CA LEU A 688 -3.16 3.60 -11.36
C LEU A 688 -4.30 3.45 -10.32
N GLU A 689 -5.16 4.46 -10.20
CA GLU A 689 -5.95 4.81 -9.00
C GLU A 689 -5.12 5.55 -7.94
N PHE A 690 -5.79 6.31 -7.08
CA PHE A 690 -5.17 7.07 -5.98
C PHE A 690 -5.08 6.20 -4.73
N THR A 691 -3.93 6.22 -4.04
CA THR A 691 -3.79 5.62 -2.71
C THR A 691 -3.85 6.71 -1.64
N PRO A 692 -4.86 6.70 -0.75
CA PRO A 692 -4.89 7.57 0.42
C PRO A 692 -3.77 7.20 1.41
N LEU A 693 -3.10 8.20 2.00
CA LEU A 693 -2.10 7.99 3.06
C LEU A 693 -2.73 7.97 4.46
N SER A 694 -3.93 7.40 4.56
CA SER A 694 -4.74 7.29 5.79
C SER A 694 -4.96 5.83 6.16
N GLU A 695 -4.77 5.48 7.43
CA GLU A 695 -4.72 4.12 7.98
C GLU A 695 -6.06 3.33 7.96
N GLN A 696 -7.04 3.75 7.15
CA GLN A 696 -8.41 3.23 7.20
C GLN A 696 -8.61 1.88 6.45
N ASP A 697 -7.64 1.44 5.64
CA ASP A 697 -7.68 0.18 4.87
C ASP A 697 -6.61 -0.84 5.32
N GLU A 698 -6.67 -1.29 6.59
CA GLU A 698 -5.79 -2.36 7.13
C GLU A 698 -5.93 -3.74 6.42
N LEU A 699 -6.86 -3.88 5.47
CA LEU A 699 -7.22 -5.15 4.82
C LEU A 699 -6.18 -5.70 3.84
N LEU A 700 -5.06 -4.99 3.61
CA LEU A 700 -4.14 -5.23 2.50
C LEU A 700 -2.65 -5.27 2.91
N SER A 701 -2.30 -6.10 3.88
CA SER A 701 -0.89 -6.45 4.21
C SER A 701 -0.17 -7.31 3.13
N SER A 702 -0.56 -7.15 1.86
CA SER A 702 0.07 -7.74 0.67
C SER A 702 -0.38 -7.12 -0.67
N SER A 703 -0.87 -5.88 -0.72
CA SER A 703 -1.47 -5.29 -1.95
C SER A 703 -0.51 -5.17 -3.14
N LEU A 704 -0.74 -6.02 -4.14
CA LEU A 704 -0.17 -5.90 -5.49
C LEU A 704 -0.93 -4.82 -6.29
N ILE A 705 -0.45 -3.57 -6.22
CA ILE A 705 -1.04 -2.40 -6.89
C ILE A 705 -0.80 -2.44 -8.40
N TYR A 706 0.28 -3.08 -8.89
CA TYR A 706 0.45 -3.37 -10.31
C TYR A 706 1.30 -4.60 -10.57
N THR A 707 0.95 -5.36 -11.61
CA THR A 707 1.81 -6.35 -12.29
C THR A 707 1.44 -6.34 -13.77
N ASP A 708 2.43 -6.44 -14.67
CA ASP A 708 2.17 -6.63 -16.11
C ASP A 708 3.03 -7.72 -16.76
N ASP A 709 2.72 -7.99 -18.03
CA ASP A 709 3.41 -8.92 -18.93
C ASP A 709 4.85 -8.50 -19.27
N ARG A 710 5.17 -7.21 -19.09
CA ARG A 710 6.52 -6.63 -19.16
C ARG A 710 7.27 -6.69 -17.82
N GLN A 711 6.74 -7.41 -16.82
CA GLN A 711 7.37 -7.69 -15.53
C GLN A 711 7.67 -6.45 -14.67
N VAL A 712 6.85 -5.40 -14.74
CA VAL A 712 6.86 -4.33 -13.72
C VAL A 712 5.88 -4.67 -12.61
N ILE A 713 6.39 -4.69 -11.38
CA ILE A 713 5.64 -4.99 -10.16
C ILE A 713 5.64 -3.75 -9.27
N ILE A 714 4.48 -3.27 -8.86
CA ILE A 714 4.32 -2.23 -7.83
C ILE A 714 3.51 -2.83 -6.68
N ARG A 715 4.11 -2.91 -5.50
CA ARG A 715 3.51 -3.47 -4.29
C ARG A 715 3.63 -2.49 -3.14
N GLN A 716 2.52 -2.26 -2.45
CA GLN A 716 2.51 -1.54 -1.18
C GLN A 716 2.75 -2.55 -0.05
N SER A 717 3.63 -2.19 0.89
CA SER A 717 3.93 -3.00 2.08
C SER A 717 3.42 -2.37 3.37
N ASP A 718 3.13 -1.07 3.33
CA ASP A 718 2.65 -0.23 4.42
C ASP A 718 1.93 0.98 3.80
N VAL A 719 1.07 1.69 4.53
CA VAL A 719 0.32 2.88 4.06
C VAL A 719 1.25 3.87 3.34
N ASN A 720 2.43 4.09 3.92
CA ASN A 720 3.44 5.03 3.43
C ASN A 720 4.59 4.37 2.62
N LYS A 721 4.60 3.04 2.42
CA LYS A 721 5.77 2.33 1.90
C LYS A 721 5.46 1.46 0.68
N TYR A 722 6.13 1.78 -0.42
CA TYR A 722 5.94 1.16 -1.73
C TYR A 722 7.25 0.53 -2.20
N SER A 723 7.12 -0.55 -2.96
CA SER A 723 8.23 -1.17 -3.67
C SER A 723 7.89 -1.30 -5.15
N ILE A 724 8.84 -0.93 -6.00
CA ILE A 724 8.77 -1.05 -7.46
C ILE A 724 9.87 -2.02 -7.88
N SER A 725 9.55 -3.05 -8.65
CA SER A 725 10.53 -4.02 -9.13
C SER A 725 10.36 -4.27 -10.64
N TYR A 726 11.48 -4.25 -11.35
CA TYR A 726 11.58 -4.45 -12.79
C TYR A 726 12.21 -5.83 -13.07
N GLY A 727 11.38 -6.86 -13.22
CA GLY A 727 11.76 -8.28 -13.15
C GLY A 727 12.95 -8.68 -14.04
N GLU A 728 12.92 -8.35 -15.33
CA GLU A 728 14.01 -8.73 -16.27
C GLU A 728 15.35 -8.04 -15.97
N SER A 729 15.32 -6.88 -15.31
CA SER A 729 16.54 -6.12 -14.93
C SER A 729 17.03 -6.43 -13.51
N GLY A 730 16.17 -6.96 -12.63
CA GLY A 730 16.44 -7.10 -11.21
C GLY A 730 16.56 -5.78 -10.44
N ILE A 731 16.29 -4.62 -11.07
CA ILE A 731 16.31 -3.31 -10.39
C ILE A 731 15.09 -3.19 -9.50
N GLN A 732 15.30 -2.70 -8.27
CA GLN A 732 14.23 -2.43 -7.32
C GLN A 732 14.35 -1.01 -6.75
N PHE A 733 13.21 -0.42 -6.41
CA PHE A 733 13.10 0.83 -5.66
C PHE A 733 12.25 0.59 -4.42
N ILE A 734 12.63 1.24 -3.33
CA ILE A 734 11.81 1.39 -2.12
C ILE A 734 11.51 2.88 -2.01
N VAL A 735 10.22 3.21 -1.97
CA VAL A 735 9.71 4.55 -1.71
C VAL A 735 9.16 4.55 -0.29
N ASP A 736 9.62 5.50 0.52
CA ASP A 736 9.16 5.68 1.90
C ASP A 736 8.65 7.12 2.04
N VAL A 737 7.34 7.25 2.22
CA VAL A 737 6.62 8.53 2.16
C VAL A 737 6.52 9.13 3.56
N ARG A 738 6.60 10.46 3.66
CA ARG A 738 6.73 11.17 4.93
C ARG A 738 5.60 12.18 5.13
N PRO A 739 4.34 11.77 5.45
CA PRO A 739 3.17 12.66 5.51
C PRO A 739 3.17 13.70 6.65
N GLN A 740 4.24 13.71 7.45
CA GLN A 740 4.52 14.68 8.51
C GLN A 740 5.51 15.78 8.06
N PHE A 741 6.25 15.56 6.96
CA PHE A 741 7.24 16.49 6.39
C PHE A 741 7.04 16.74 4.89
N ASP A 742 6.02 16.12 4.28
CA ASP A 742 5.55 16.37 2.93
C ASP A 742 6.54 16.03 1.79
N PHE A 743 7.31 14.93 1.95
CA PHE A 743 8.23 14.43 0.91
C PHE A 743 8.35 12.90 0.79
N LEU A 744 9.14 12.47 -0.21
CA LEU A 744 9.47 11.09 -0.54
C LEU A 744 10.97 10.79 -0.30
N ASP A 745 11.28 9.78 0.53
CA ASP A 745 12.61 9.13 0.48
C ASP A 745 12.61 8.11 -0.67
N LEU A 746 13.67 8.08 -1.49
CA LEU A 746 13.82 7.15 -2.62
C LEU A 746 15.13 6.37 -2.52
N ILE A 747 15.03 5.09 -2.16
CA ILE A 747 16.16 4.16 -2.12
C ILE A 747 16.10 3.27 -3.38
N SER A 748 17.14 3.33 -4.21
CA SER A 748 17.30 2.39 -5.33
C SER A 748 18.27 1.26 -4.99
N ILE A 749 17.97 0.08 -5.52
CA ILE A 749 18.67 -1.19 -5.33
C ILE A 749 19.04 -1.69 -6.73
N ILE A 750 20.33 -1.62 -7.06
CA ILE A 750 20.85 -1.92 -8.39
C ILE A 750 21.76 -3.17 -8.32
N PRO A 751 21.49 -4.24 -9.09
CA PRO A 751 22.35 -5.43 -9.11
C PRO A 751 23.77 -5.14 -9.61
N SER A 752 24.79 -5.78 -9.03
CA SER A 752 26.19 -5.57 -9.43
C SER A 752 26.49 -5.92 -10.90
N THR A 753 25.67 -6.76 -11.55
CA THR A 753 25.77 -7.02 -13.00
C THR A 753 25.62 -5.77 -13.87
N PHE A 754 24.95 -4.71 -13.38
CA PHE A 754 24.84 -3.44 -14.08
C PHE A 754 26.15 -2.65 -14.06
N LYS A 755 27.03 -2.84 -13.06
CA LYS A 755 28.38 -2.25 -13.02
C LYS A 755 29.31 -2.80 -14.11
N GLU A 756 29.11 -4.05 -14.50
CA GLU A 756 29.89 -4.71 -15.55
C GLU A 756 29.33 -4.44 -16.95
N LYS A 757 27.99 -4.39 -17.08
CA LYS A 757 27.30 -4.30 -18.38
C LYS A 757 27.01 -2.87 -18.85
N ARG A 758 26.83 -1.90 -17.94
CA ARG A 758 26.40 -0.53 -18.26
C ARG A 758 27.26 0.52 -17.56
N LYS A 759 27.40 1.70 -18.17
CA LYS A 759 27.95 2.89 -17.51
C LYS A 759 26.83 3.87 -17.17
N PHE A 760 26.99 4.57 -16.05
CA PHE A 760 26.01 5.48 -15.45
C PHE A 760 26.55 6.90 -15.31
N GLN A 761 25.61 7.86 -15.24
CA GLN A 761 25.86 9.29 -14.98
C GLN A 761 24.60 9.93 -14.37
N GLY A 762 24.72 11.13 -13.81
CA GLY A 762 23.62 11.87 -13.15
C GLY A 762 24.07 12.51 -11.83
N ILE A 763 23.12 13.03 -11.06
CA ILE A 763 23.34 13.47 -9.66
C ILE A 763 24.01 12.36 -8.83
N LEU A 764 23.60 11.11 -9.00
CA LEU A 764 24.17 9.95 -8.28
C LEU A 764 25.51 9.44 -8.87
N GLY A 765 25.96 10.02 -9.99
CA GLY A 765 27.26 9.74 -10.61
C GLY A 765 27.41 8.35 -11.21
N SER A 766 28.54 7.71 -10.92
CA SER A 766 28.96 6.41 -11.42
C SER A 766 29.72 5.62 -10.36
N PHE A 767 29.99 4.33 -10.59
CA PHE A 767 30.85 3.51 -9.73
C PHE A 767 32.34 3.91 -9.77
N GLU A 768 32.73 4.86 -10.62
CA GLU A 768 34.06 5.48 -10.70
C GLU A 768 34.06 6.89 -10.07
N GLY A 769 32.95 7.33 -9.48
CA GLY A 769 32.74 8.65 -8.88
C GLY A 769 31.81 9.56 -9.70
N LEU A 770 31.73 10.84 -9.30
CA LEU A 770 30.92 11.86 -9.97
C LEU A 770 31.58 12.37 -11.27
N THR A 771 30.77 12.60 -12.29
CA THR A 771 31.19 13.15 -13.60
C THR A 771 30.21 14.21 -14.08
N TYR A 772 30.71 15.22 -14.80
CA TYR A 772 29.88 16.17 -15.55
C TYR A 772 29.33 15.52 -16.84
N PRO A 773 28.25 16.02 -17.46
CA PRO A 773 27.66 15.44 -18.69
C PRO A 773 28.59 15.40 -19.92
N ASN A 774 29.75 16.07 -19.87
CA ASN A 774 30.81 15.99 -20.89
C ASN A 774 31.79 14.81 -20.68
N GLY A 775 31.60 14.01 -19.63
CA GLY A 775 32.47 12.88 -19.25
C GLY A 775 33.70 13.24 -18.41
N THR A 776 33.86 14.49 -17.96
CA THR A 776 34.96 14.89 -17.06
C THR A 776 34.63 14.64 -15.59
N ASN A 777 35.60 14.15 -14.82
CA ASN A 777 35.41 13.85 -13.39
C ASN A 777 35.27 15.11 -12.54
N VAL A 778 34.45 15.04 -11.48
CA VAL A 778 34.32 16.08 -10.47
C VAL A 778 35.43 15.91 -9.42
N THR A 779 36.23 16.95 -9.20
CA THR A 779 37.30 16.98 -8.17
C THR A 779 36.97 17.92 -7.00
N ALA A 780 35.68 18.22 -6.81
CA ALA A 780 35.18 19.09 -5.75
C ALA A 780 35.18 18.39 -4.38
N ASN A 781 35.19 19.19 -3.31
CA ASN A 781 34.93 18.69 -1.96
C ASN A 781 33.42 18.46 -1.79
N LEU A 782 33.02 17.23 -1.47
CA LEU A 782 31.60 16.87 -1.30
C LEU A 782 30.94 17.54 -0.08
N ASN A 783 31.75 18.07 0.85
CA ASN A 783 31.30 18.88 1.99
C ASN A 783 31.15 20.38 1.66
N ASP A 784 31.38 20.79 0.39
CA ASP A 784 31.12 22.15 -0.10
C ASP A 784 29.80 22.15 -0.87
N ASP A 785 28.72 22.45 -0.16
CA ASP A 785 27.35 22.40 -0.68
C ASP A 785 27.06 23.52 -1.70
N GLN A 786 27.84 24.60 -1.73
CA GLN A 786 27.75 25.63 -2.78
C GLN A 786 28.33 25.12 -4.10
N VAL A 787 29.48 24.42 -4.06
CA VAL A 787 30.06 23.77 -5.25
C VAL A 787 29.22 22.57 -5.68
N MET A 788 28.69 21.78 -4.74
CA MET A 788 27.85 20.62 -5.07
C MET A 788 26.46 20.99 -5.60
N PHE A 789 25.87 22.11 -5.14
CA PHE A 789 24.70 22.72 -5.79
C PHE A 789 25.02 23.13 -7.23
N SER A 790 26.17 23.78 -7.44
CA SER A 790 26.63 24.19 -8.77
C SER A 790 26.88 23.01 -9.72
N TYR A 791 27.31 21.86 -9.19
CA TYR A 791 27.41 20.61 -9.95
C TYR A 791 26.04 20.03 -10.31
N ALA A 792 25.14 19.89 -9.34
CA ALA A 792 23.88 19.20 -9.53
C ALA A 792 22.87 20.00 -10.39
N GLU A 793 22.93 21.33 -10.38
CA GLU A 793 22.17 22.18 -11.32
C GLU A 793 22.45 21.87 -12.80
N ILE A 794 23.65 21.35 -13.14
CA ILE A 794 23.99 20.97 -14.52
C ILE A 794 23.19 19.74 -15.00
N TRP A 795 22.64 18.95 -14.07
CA TRP A 795 21.76 17.81 -14.35
C TRP A 795 20.27 18.18 -14.46
N ARG A 796 19.92 19.47 -14.39
CA ARG A 796 18.56 19.98 -14.61
C ARG A 796 18.08 19.62 -16.02
N THR A 797 16.83 19.19 -16.11
CA THR A 797 16.18 18.77 -17.35
C THR A 797 15.70 19.95 -18.20
N THR A 798 15.46 19.70 -19.49
CA THR A 798 14.69 20.60 -20.37
C THR A 798 13.29 20.04 -20.59
N SER A 799 12.37 20.88 -21.09
CA SER A 799 11.02 20.45 -21.51
C SER A 799 11.02 19.37 -22.59
N THR A 800 12.12 19.21 -23.33
CA THR A 800 12.35 18.15 -24.33
C THR A 800 13.08 16.93 -23.79
N SER A 801 13.66 16.99 -22.58
CA SER A 801 14.39 15.88 -21.95
C SER A 801 13.71 15.34 -20.69
N SER A 802 12.70 16.03 -20.15
CA SER A 802 11.94 15.58 -18.99
C SER A 802 11.13 14.33 -19.33
N LEU A 803 11.06 13.41 -18.36
CA LEU A 803 10.24 12.21 -18.40
C LEU A 803 9.00 12.34 -17.51
N PHE A 804 8.71 13.51 -16.95
CA PHE A 804 7.46 13.73 -16.25
C PHE A 804 6.29 13.84 -17.24
N TYR A 805 5.14 13.34 -16.82
CA TYR A 805 3.85 13.63 -17.43
C TYR A 805 3.27 14.87 -16.76
N TYR A 806 2.75 15.80 -17.56
CA TYR A 806 2.10 17.04 -17.11
C TYR A 806 0.61 16.98 -17.43
N LEU A 807 -0.20 17.57 -16.55
CA LEU A 807 -1.64 17.68 -16.73
C LEU A 807 -2.03 18.91 -17.56
N LEU A 808 -3.32 19.04 -17.91
CA LEU A 808 -3.83 20.21 -18.60
C LEU A 808 -3.53 21.50 -17.80
N GLN A 809 -2.90 22.49 -18.47
CA GLN A 809 -2.36 23.73 -17.88
C GLN A 809 -1.14 23.56 -16.94
N ASP A 810 -0.51 22.39 -16.88
CA ASP A 810 0.79 22.18 -16.22
C ASP A 810 1.92 21.98 -17.25
N SER A 811 3.17 22.26 -16.87
CA SER A 811 4.33 22.13 -17.76
C SER A 811 5.66 22.12 -17.01
N HIS A 812 6.70 21.56 -17.66
CA HIS A 812 8.09 21.59 -17.20
C HIS A 812 8.53 22.94 -16.63
N GLY A 813 8.16 24.03 -17.30
CA GLY A 813 8.55 25.40 -16.94
C GLY A 813 7.90 25.94 -15.66
N GLN A 814 6.71 25.47 -15.29
CA GLN A 814 6.05 25.84 -14.03
C GLN A 814 6.75 25.21 -12.81
N HIS A 815 7.46 24.10 -13.02
CA HIS A 815 8.26 23.43 -12.00
C HIS A 815 9.73 23.91 -11.95
N GLN A 816 10.18 24.87 -12.77
CA GLN A 816 11.57 25.37 -12.69
C GLN A 816 11.69 26.74 -12.00
N ASP A 817 12.56 26.83 -11.00
CA ASP A 817 13.08 28.12 -10.52
C ASP A 817 14.61 28.16 -10.64
N LEU A 818 15.09 29.02 -11.55
CA LEU A 818 16.51 29.27 -11.80
C LEU A 818 17.09 30.34 -10.87
N ASN A 819 16.24 31.11 -10.19
CA ASN A 819 16.59 32.14 -9.23
C ASN A 819 16.61 31.61 -7.79
N TYR A 820 16.02 30.44 -7.54
CA TYR A 820 16.04 29.77 -6.24
C TYR A 820 17.46 29.64 -5.68
N ARG A 821 17.66 30.07 -4.44
CA ARG A 821 18.92 29.88 -3.69
C ARG A 821 18.59 29.27 -2.33
N PRO A 822 19.14 28.09 -2.00
CA PRO A 822 18.88 27.44 -0.73
C PRO A 822 19.68 28.06 0.41
N THR A 823 19.32 27.72 1.64
CA THR A 823 20.13 28.08 2.82
C THR A 823 21.25 27.05 2.99
N PHE A 824 22.48 27.41 2.60
CA PHE A 824 23.65 26.52 2.68
C PHE A 824 24.04 26.15 4.12
N GLN A 825 24.54 24.93 4.31
CA GLN A 825 24.87 24.32 5.61
C GLN A 825 25.86 25.18 6.40
N GLN A 826 26.92 25.70 5.76
CA GLN A 826 27.90 26.55 6.45
C GLN A 826 27.28 27.84 6.98
N ASP A 827 26.36 28.45 6.23
CA ASP A 827 25.71 29.71 6.62
C ASP A 827 24.62 29.48 7.67
N LEU A 828 23.88 28.36 7.58
CA LEU A 828 22.96 27.90 8.62
C LEU A 828 23.69 27.62 9.94
N PHE A 829 24.84 26.94 9.89
CA PHE A 829 25.65 26.64 11.07
C PHE A 829 26.23 27.93 11.68
N ARG A 830 26.73 28.86 10.85
CA ARG A 830 27.18 30.20 11.31
C ARG A 830 26.05 30.99 11.97
N MET A 831 24.84 30.94 11.43
CA MET A 831 23.66 31.65 11.94
C MET A 831 23.24 31.13 13.33
N TYR A 832 23.29 29.81 13.53
CA TYR A 832 22.78 29.18 14.77
C TYR A 832 23.84 28.79 15.80
N ALA A 833 25.14 28.84 15.49
CA ALA A 833 26.25 28.30 16.29
C ALA A 833 26.22 28.57 17.82
N ASN A 834 25.69 29.72 18.26
CA ASN A 834 25.60 30.12 19.67
C ASN A 834 24.15 30.13 20.21
N THR A 835 23.28 29.28 19.67
CA THR A 835 21.85 29.22 20.05
C THR A 835 21.48 27.89 20.71
N SER A 836 20.47 27.91 21.58
CA SER A 836 19.88 26.70 22.19
C SER A 836 19.37 25.69 21.15
N ARG A 837 18.99 26.17 19.96
CA ARG A 837 18.54 25.36 18.82
C ARG A 837 19.68 24.52 18.22
N PHE A 838 20.91 25.06 18.18
CA PHE A 838 22.10 24.36 17.69
C PHE A 838 22.57 23.28 18.67
N GLU A 839 22.55 23.59 19.97
CA GLU A 839 22.83 22.58 21.00
C GLU A 839 21.71 21.52 21.09
N MET A 840 20.45 21.87 20.86
CA MET A 840 19.37 20.90 20.69
C MET A 840 19.65 19.96 19.52
N ALA A 841 19.98 20.51 18.34
CA ALA A 841 20.28 19.72 17.14
C ALA A 841 21.43 18.73 17.38
N LYS A 842 22.57 19.18 17.94
CA LYS A 842 23.68 18.28 18.35
C LYS A 842 23.21 17.16 19.29
N ASN A 843 22.56 17.53 20.40
CA ASN A 843 22.12 16.58 21.43
C ASN A 843 21.15 15.52 20.89
N VAL A 844 20.37 15.87 19.87
CA VAL A 844 19.44 14.94 19.20
C VAL A 844 20.15 14.10 18.12
N CYS A 845 21.18 14.64 17.45
CA CYS A 845 21.88 13.97 16.35
C CYS A 845 23.14 13.18 16.73
N HIS A 846 23.63 13.26 17.97
CA HIS A 846 24.97 12.79 18.40
C HIS A 846 25.33 11.31 18.12
N ASN A 847 24.35 10.42 17.86
CA ASN A 847 24.57 8.99 17.56
C ASN A 847 24.28 8.61 16.11
N ILE A 848 24.08 9.58 15.21
CA ILE A 848 23.74 9.35 13.79
C ILE A 848 25.02 9.45 12.95
N SER A 849 25.25 8.48 12.05
CA SER A 849 26.50 8.35 11.27
C SER A 849 26.76 9.55 10.34
N ARG A 850 25.69 10.29 10.01
CA ARG A 850 25.72 11.55 9.27
C ARG A 850 25.27 12.73 10.16
N GLU A 851 25.84 12.86 11.35
CA GLU A 851 25.50 13.89 12.34
C GLU A 851 25.27 15.29 11.74
N GLN A 852 26.17 15.78 10.87
CA GLN A 852 26.03 17.11 10.26
C GLN A 852 24.80 17.27 9.35
N GLN A 853 24.36 16.19 8.69
CA GLN A 853 23.16 16.16 7.86
C GLN A 853 21.91 16.23 8.75
N CYS A 854 21.85 15.41 9.81
CA CYS A 854 20.81 15.52 10.84
C CYS A 854 20.76 16.92 11.51
N ILE A 855 21.92 17.52 11.81
CA ILE A 855 21.97 18.87 12.40
C ILE A 855 21.45 19.92 11.41
N TYR A 856 21.78 19.81 10.12
CA TYR A 856 21.23 20.66 9.06
C TYR A 856 19.70 20.56 9.02
N ASP A 857 19.17 19.34 8.93
CA ASP A 857 17.74 19.05 8.85
C ASP A 857 16.95 19.63 10.04
N VAL A 858 17.41 19.42 11.27
CA VAL A 858 16.76 19.98 12.47
C VAL A 858 16.83 21.52 12.50
N LEU A 859 17.92 22.11 11.98
CA LEU A 859 18.10 23.57 11.87
C LEU A 859 17.33 24.21 10.71
N ILE A 860 16.97 23.47 9.66
CA ILE A 860 16.21 24.04 8.54
C ILE A 860 14.70 23.81 8.71
N THR A 861 14.28 22.64 9.21
CA THR A 861 12.86 22.34 9.50
C THR A 861 12.31 22.97 10.77
N ASN A 862 13.16 23.16 11.80
CA ASN A 862 12.79 23.45 13.19
C ASN A 862 12.15 22.28 13.96
N ASP A 863 12.26 21.06 13.47
CA ASP A 863 11.67 19.89 14.11
C ASP A 863 12.75 18.86 14.53
N PRO A 864 12.94 18.60 15.83
CA PRO A 864 13.90 17.58 16.30
C PRO A 864 13.49 16.15 15.93
N THR A 865 12.23 15.88 15.57
CA THR A 865 11.77 14.53 15.18
C THR A 865 12.33 14.07 13.84
N VAL A 866 12.86 14.97 13.00
CA VAL A 866 13.54 14.64 11.73
C VAL A 866 14.77 13.74 11.95
N SER A 867 15.39 13.81 13.13
CA SER A 867 16.45 12.87 13.54
C SER A 867 16.01 11.40 13.56
N GLN A 868 14.73 11.12 13.83
CA GLN A 868 14.17 9.77 13.82
C GLN A 868 14.09 9.22 12.39
N MET A 869 13.98 10.09 11.38
CA MET A 869 14.06 9.69 9.97
C MET A 869 15.46 9.20 9.62
N HIS A 870 16.48 9.94 10.05
CA HIS A 870 17.88 9.54 9.88
C HIS A 870 18.14 8.17 10.54
N GLN A 871 17.61 7.93 11.75
CA GLN A 871 17.68 6.62 12.41
C GLN A 871 16.90 5.51 11.67
N THR A 872 15.71 5.81 11.14
CA THR A 872 14.88 4.88 10.35
C THR A 872 15.54 4.52 9.01
N TYR A 873 16.22 5.50 8.40
CA TYR A 873 17.03 5.31 7.21
C TYR A 873 18.27 4.46 7.53
N GLU A 874 19.03 4.80 8.57
CA GLU A 874 20.24 4.05 8.97
C GLU A 874 19.92 2.60 9.34
N THR A 875 18.82 2.33 10.05
CA THR A 875 18.37 0.95 10.34
C THR A 875 17.90 0.20 9.09
N THR A 876 17.26 0.87 8.13
CA THR A 876 16.91 0.29 6.82
C THR A 876 18.17 -0.10 6.03
N ILE A 877 19.17 0.78 6.02
CA ILE A 877 20.47 0.54 5.36
C ILE A 877 21.30 -0.51 6.10
N GLN A 878 21.27 -0.54 7.43
CA GLN A 878 21.93 -1.58 8.23
C GLN A 878 21.35 -2.95 7.89
N ALA A 879 20.02 -3.11 7.86
CA ALA A 879 19.39 -4.38 7.49
C ALA A 879 19.74 -4.83 6.05
N LEU A 880 19.92 -3.89 5.12
CA LEU A 880 20.40 -4.17 3.76
C LEU A 880 21.91 -4.49 3.71
N ASN A 881 22.73 -3.87 4.57
CA ASN A 881 24.17 -4.10 4.65
C ASN A 881 24.51 -5.40 5.38
N GLU A 882 23.75 -5.79 6.41
CA GLU A 882 23.81 -7.11 7.02
C GLU A 882 23.45 -8.19 6.00
N TYR A 883 22.40 -7.97 5.21
CA TYR A 883 22.05 -8.83 4.08
C TYR A 883 23.21 -8.96 3.06
N VAL A 884 23.86 -7.85 2.68
CA VAL A 884 25.04 -7.85 1.80
C VAL A 884 26.26 -8.54 2.42
N ALA A 885 26.53 -8.33 3.71
CA ALA A 885 27.65 -8.96 4.40
C ALA A 885 27.48 -10.49 4.46
N LEU A 886 26.25 -10.96 4.70
CA LEU A 886 25.91 -12.38 4.66
C LEU A 886 26.05 -12.96 3.24
N VAL A 887 25.60 -12.23 2.21
CA VAL A 887 25.86 -12.56 0.79
C VAL A 887 27.36 -12.74 0.52
N ILE A 888 28.22 -11.85 1.02
CA ILE A 888 29.68 -11.91 0.80
C ILE A 888 30.30 -13.11 1.52
N ILE A 889 29.91 -13.38 2.78
CA ILE A 889 30.38 -14.55 3.55
C ILE A 889 30.00 -15.85 2.82
N ASP A 890 28.78 -15.95 2.31
CA ASP A 890 28.33 -17.13 1.57
C ASP A 890 29.08 -17.30 0.22
N ILE A 891 29.49 -16.20 -0.45
CA ILE A 891 30.38 -16.22 -1.63
C ILE A 891 31.80 -16.71 -1.30
N GLU A 892 32.35 -16.34 -0.13
CA GLU A 892 33.67 -16.80 0.31
C GLU A 892 33.67 -18.29 0.70
N ASN A 893 32.57 -18.77 1.29
CA ASN A 893 32.36 -20.19 1.59
C ASN A 893 32.15 -21.06 0.33
N ASP A 894 31.51 -20.55 -0.72
CA ASP A 894 31.39 -21.25 -2.01
C ASP A 894 32.76 -21.30 -2.75
N LYS A 895 33.61 -20.29 -2.57
CA LYS A 895 35.00 -20.27 -3.09
C LYS A 895 35.92 -21.25 -2.35
N SER A 896 35.79 -21.41 -1.03
CA SER A 896 36.60 -22.40 -0.29
C SER A 896 36.16 -23.84 -0.62
N THR A 897 34.85 -24.12 -0.64
CA THR A 897 34.34 -25.46 -0.96
C THR A 897 34.53 -25.86 -2.43
N SER A 898 34.57 -24.92 -3.38
CA SER A 898 34.93 -25.23 -4.77
C SER A 898 36.43 -25.56 -4.93
N THR A 899 37.32 -24.91 -4.18
CA THR A 899 38.78 -25.11 -4.32
C THR A 899 39.34 -26.36 -3.62
N GLU A 900 38.60 -26.99 -2.70
CA GLU A 900 38.96 -28.32 -2.17
C GLU A 900 38.60 -29.49 -3.10
N ASN A 901 37.52 -29.38 -3.88
CA ASN A 901 37.00 -30.49 -4.68
C ASN A 901 37.73 -30.72 -6.01
N ASP A 902 38.43 -29.70 -6.55
CA ASP A 902 39.16 -29.80 -7.83
C ASP A 902 40.50 -30.57 -7.74
N LYS A 903 40.84 -31.12 -6.57
CA LYS A 903 42.09 -31.90 -6.34
C LYS A 903 41.92 -33.42 -6.28
N THR A 904 40.71 -33.94 -6.41
CA THR A 904 40.40 -35.37 -6.16
C THR A 904 39.49 -36.02 -7.19
N THR A 905 39.72 -35.78 -8.50
CA THR A 905 39.10 -36.62 -9.55
C THR A 905 39.95 -36.88 -10.80
N SER A 906 41.27 -37.07 -10.64
CA SER A 906 42.11 -37.70 -11.67
C SER A 906 42.04 -39.23 -11.56
N ILE A 907 40.96 -39.83 -12.05
CA ILE A 907 40.85 -41.30 -12.21
C ILE A 907 41.20 -41.65 -13.66
N GLU A 908 42.38 -42.22 -13.88
CA GLU A 908 42.77 -42.79 -15.17
C GLU A 908 41.97 -44.07 -15.47
N ILE A 909 41.76 -44.35 -16.76
CA ILE A 909 41.02 -45.53 -17.23
C ILE A 909 41.98 -46.71 -17.45
N ASP A 910 41.55 -47.88 -16.99
CA ASP A 910 42.12 -49.23 -17.15
C ASP A 910 43.35 -49.42 -18.06
N LYS A 911 44.42 -49.99 -17.48
CA LYS A 911 45.14 -51.10 -18.11
C LYS A 911 45.44 -52.23 -17.12
N THR A 912 44.83 -53.38 -17.38
CA THR A 912 45.10 -54.65 -16.70
C THR A 912 46.40 -55.30 -17.21
N THR A 913 47.32 -55.67 -16.31
CA THR A 913 48.17 -56.87 -16.49
C THR A 913 48.90 -57.33 -15.21
N SER A 914 48.79 -58.65 -14.93
CA SER A 914 49.81 -59.55 -14.35
C SER A 914 50.57 -59.25 -13.03
N THR A 915 50.44 -60.19 -12.09
CA THR A 915 51.50 -60.77 -11.22
C THR A 915 52.20 -59.89 -10.15
N ALA A 916 52.79 -60.44 -9.06
CA ALA A 916 52.55 -61.66 -8.27
C ALA A 916 53.45 -61.64 -7.01
N ASN A 917 52.98 -62.20 -5.89
CA ASN A 917 53.71 -62.36 -4.61
C ASN A 917 54.13 -61.02 -3.94
N ASP A 918 54.55 -60.94 -2.67
CA ASP A 918 54.71 -62.00 -1.66
C ASP A 918 54.29 -61.53 -0.23
N LYS A 919 54.47 -62.43 0.74
CA LYS A 919 54.52 -62.26 2.22
C LYS A 919 55.01 -60.86 2.71
N THR A 920 54.68 -60.39 3.93
CA THR A 920 54.43 -61.13 5.18
C THR A 920 53.62 -60.32 6.21
N THR A 921 52.80 -61.01 7.01
CA THR A 921 52.30 -60.64 8.36
C THR A 921 53.42 -60.80 9.43
N PRO A 922 53.24 -60.65 10.78
CA PRO A 922 52.03 -60.38 11.60
C PRO A 922 52.23 -59.35 12.76
N THR A 923 51.28 -59.34 13.71
CA THR A 923 51.44 -59.09 15.18
C THR A 923 51.62 -57.64 15.70
N VAL A 924 51.00 -57.22 16.82
CA VAL A 924 50.01 -57.89 17.72
C VAL A 924 49.09 -56.91 18.48
N ASN A 925 47.94 -57.47 18.91
CA ASN A 925 46.97 -57.17 19.98
C ASN A 925 47.38 -56.17 21.12
N ASP A 926 46.48 -55.59 21.94
CA ASP A 926 45.02 -55.78 22.10
C ASP A 926 44.27 -54.59 22.77
N LYS A 927 42.92 -54.67 22.74
CA LYS A 927 41.88 -54.32 23.77
C LYS A 927 42.31 -53.66 25.11
N THR A 928 41.51 -52.86 25.85
CA THR A 928 40.10 -52.39 25.78
C THR A 928 39.81 -51.30 26.84
N THR A 929 38.66 -50.58 26.74
CA THR A 929 37.82 -49.99 27.83
C THR A 929 38.44 -49.00 28.85
N SER A 930 37.78 -47.99 29.45
CA SER A 930 36.63 -47.07 29.17
C SER A 930 35.97 -46.67 30.52
N MET A 931 35.67 -45.38 30.75
CA MET A 931 34.82 -44.84 31.86
C MET A 931 35.42 -44.99 33.29
N GLU A 932 35.09 -44.18 34.32
CA GLU A 932 34.47 -42.84 34.44
C GLU A 932 34.69 -42.29 35.88
N ASN A 933 34.78 -40.95 36.05
CA ASN A 933 34.45 -40.14 37.26
C ASN A 933 35.17 -40.49 38.61
N ASP A 934 35.22 -39.68 39.69
CA ASP A 934 34.55 -38.41 40.07
C ASP A 934 35.31 -37.64 41.21
N LYS A 935 34.90 -36.39 41.49
CA LYS A 935 34.86 -35.67 42.80
C LYS A 935 36.13 -35.20 43.62
N THR A 936 36.24 -33.85 43.67
CA THR A 936 36.32 -32.93 44.87
C THR A 936 37.62 -32.50 45.62
N THR A 937 37.71 -31.16 45.82
CA THR A 937 38.25 -30.35 46.98
C THR A 937 39.76 -30.34 47.33
N SER A 938 40.38 -29.28 47.90
CA SER A 938 40.16 -27.80 47.97
C SER A 938 41.27 -27.08 48.81
N ARG A 939 41.51 -25.76 48.61
CA ARG A 939 42.25 -24.80 49.51
C ARG A 939 43.79 -24.94 49.64
N GLU A 940 44.61 -23.95 50.05
CA GLU A 940 44.61 -22.44 50.08
C GLU A 940 46.05 -21.93 50.40
N ASN A 941 46.42 -20.69 50.00
CA ASN A 941 47.45 -19.79 50.58
C ASN A 941 48.97 -20.20 50.55
N ASP A 942 49.99 -19.32 50.72
CA ASP A 942 50.06 -17.86 51.01
C ASP A 942 51.35 -17.14 50.48
N GLN A 943 51.36 -15.79 50.52
CA GLN A 943 52.42 -14.74 50.68
C GLN A 943 53.96 -15.02 50.53
N THR A 944 54.89 -14.06 50.28
CA THR A 944 54.96 -12.56 50.14
C THR A 944 55.99 -12.20 48.99
N THR A 945 56.69 -11.05 48.76
CA THR A 945 57.03 -9.76 49.43
C THR A 945 57.33 -8.65 48.38
N SER A 946 58.10 -7.57 48.68
CA SER A 946 58.18 -6.33 47.84
C SER A 946 59.43 -5.43 48.00
N THR A 947 59.81 -4.68 46.94
CA THR A 947 60.43 -3.30 46.93
C THR A 947 60.32 -2.74 45.48
N ALA A 948 59.73 -1.57 45.16
CA ALA A 948 60.08 -0.17 45.45
C ALA A 948 61.35 0.33 44.69
N ASN A 949 61.41 1.52 44.05
CA ASN A 949 60.43 2.60 43.82
C ASN A 949 60.97 3.61 42.77
N ASP A 950 60.13 4.21 41.91
CA ASP A 950 60.14 5.67 41.64
C ASP A 950 58.82 6.16 41.01
N LYS A 951 58.61 7.48 40.90
CA LYS A 951 57.36 8.18 40.56
C LYS A 951 57.48 8.98 39.25
N THR A 952 56.42 9.14 38.45
CA THR A 952 55.34 10.11 38.73
C THR A 952 54.00 9.80 38.01
N THR A 953 52.93 10.36 38.59
CA THR A 953 51.48 10.17 38.34
C THR A 953 50.88 11.17 37.33
N PRO A 954 49.57 11.10 36.96
CA PRO A 954 48.61 9.97 36.92
C PRO A 954 48.03 9.76 35.48
N ALA A 955 47.77 8.56 34.97
CA ALA A 955 46.86 7.50 35.43
C ALA A 955 45.36 7.76 35.17
N GLU A 956 44.87 7.33 34.01
CA GLU A 956 43.53 6.76 33.85
C GLU A 956 43.62 5.64 32.80
N ASN A 957 43.37 4.39 33.21
CA ASN A 957 43.61 3.22 32.36
C ASN A 957 42.46 2.23 32.50
N ASP A 958 41.90 1.86 31.36
CA ASP A 958 41.22 0.60 31.02
C ASP A 958 40.82 -0.32 32.18
N LYS A 959 39.50 -0.42 32.41
CA LYS A 959 38.88 -1.61 32.96
C LYS A 959 37.97 -2.24 31.92
N THR A 960 38.43 -3.34 31.35
CA THR A 960 37.62 -4.36 30.69
C THR A 960 36.61 -4.95 31.68
N THR A 961 35.44 -4.32 31.82
CA THR A 961 34.26 -5.02 32.32
C THR A 961 33.89 -6.13 31.33
N LYS A 962 33.39 -7.25 31.86
CA LYS A 962 32.73 -8.26 31.03
C LYS A 962 31.63 -7.56 30.24
N GLY A 963 31.64 -7.67 28.91
CA GLY A 963 30.46 -7.36 28.13
C GLY A 963 29.36 -8.34 28.53
N ASP A 964 28.25 -7.84 29.05
CA ASP A 964 27.06 -8.66 29.26
C ASP A 964 26.63 -9.23 27.91
N VAL A 965 26.33 -10.53 27.88
CA VAL A 965 25.71 -11.15 26.70
C VAL A 965 24.31 -10.56 26.61
N ILE A 966 24.12 -9.60 25.69
CA ILE A 966 22.80 -9.10 25.35
C ILE A 966 22.06 -10.23 24.64
N GLU A 967 21.32 -11.04 25.42
CA GLU A 967 20.35 -11.96 24.86
C GLU A 967 19.38 -11.19 23.96
N PRO A 968 19.00 -11.73 22.80
CA PRO A 968 18.08 -11.06 21.90
C PRO A 968 16.74 -10.82 22.61
N LYS A 969 16.36 -9.55 22.79
CA LYS A 969 15.08 -9.17 23.42
C LYS A 969 13.94 -9.94 22.74
N SER A 970 13.24 -10.76 23.51
CA SER A 970 12.17 -11.61 23.00
C SER A 970 11.03 -10.77 22.41
N VAL A 971 10.54 -11.19 21.23
CA VAL A 971 9.40 -10.55 20.57
C VAL A 971 8.16 -10.73 21.48
N PRO A 972 7.39 -9.66 21.79
CA PRO A 972 6.23 -9.78 22.66
C PRO A 972 5.16 -10.71 22.09
N HIS A 973 4.78 -11.76 22.84
CA HIS A 973 3.76 -12.73 22.43
C HIS A 973 2.33 -12.30 22.81
N TYR A 974 1.97 -11.04 22.55
CA TYR A 974 0.61 -10.55 22.76
C TYR A 974 -0.06 -10.04 21.48
N LEU A 975 -1.40 -10.13 21.46
CA LEU A 975 -2.27 -9.56 20.44
C LEU A 975 -2.97 -8.33 21.00
N PHE A 976 -3.13 -7.32 20.16
CA PHE A 976 -4.04 -6.20 20.36
C PHE A 976 -4.85 -5.94 19.09
N ARG A 977 -6.15 -5.66 19.24
CA ARG A 977 -7.05 -5.17 18.20
C ARG A 977 -8.00 -4.13 18.77
N GLN A 978 -8.14 -3.02 18.07
CA GLN A 978 -9.19 -2.02 18.26
C GLN A 978 -10.26 -2.26 17.20
N LEU A 979 -11.53 -2.25 17.60
CA LEU A 979 -12.69 -2.50 16.77
C LEU A 979 -13.68 -1.37 16.99
N PHE A 980 -14.40 -0.92 15.96
CA PHE A 980 -15.31 0.23 16.05
C PHE A 980 -16.77 -0.16 15.81
N GLU A 981 -17.70 0.46 16.54
CA GLU A 981 -19.14 0.38 16.28
C GLU A 981 -19.63 1.75 15.80
N HIS A 982 -20.29 1.79 14.63
CA HIS A 982 -20.59 3.04 13.92
C HIS A 982 -21.86 3.75 14.41
N GLN A 983 -22.77 3.09 15.13
CA GLN A 983 -24.03 3.66 15.60
C GLN A 983 -23.85 4.47 16.90
N SER A 984 -23.02 4.00 17.83
CA SER A 984 -22.65 4.71 19.06
C SER A 984 -21.27 5.39 19.01
N SER A 985 -20.46 5.11 17.98
CA SER A 985 -19.05 5.51 17.87
C SER A 985 -18.13 4.89 18.93
N THR A 986 -18.45 3.69 19.39
CA THR A 986 -17.72 3.00 20.47
C THR A 986 -16.50 2.24 19.94
N TYR A 987 -15.39 2.28 20.68
CA TYR A 987 -14.25 1.38 20.51
C TYR A 987 -14.30 0.19 21.47
N THR A 988 -14.29 -1.00 20.89
CA THR A 988 -14.13 -2.28 21.58
C THR A 988 -12.68 -2.77 21.43
N TYR A 989 -12.02 -3.21 22.51
CA TYR A 989 -10.60 -3.59 22.49
C TYR A 989 -10.39 -5.07 22.84
N LEU A 990 -9.87 -5.86 21.90
CA LEU A 990 -9.52 -7.28 22.10
C LEU A 990 -8.03 -7.41 22.37
N LEU A 991 -7.67 -7.96 23.54
CA LEU A 991 -6.30 -8.23 23.98
C LEU A 991 -6.13 -9.73 24.23
N ALA A 992 -4.99 -10.32 23.87
CA ALA A 992 -4.72 -11.73 24.16
C ALA A 992 -3.23 -12.06 24.37
N ASP A 993 -2.94 -13.10 25.15
CA ASP A 993 -1.65 -13.79 25.14
C ASP A 993 -1.67 -14.85 24.02
N LEU A 994 -0.79 -14.70 23.03
CA LEU A 994 -0.70 -15.61 21.89
C LEU A 994 -0.09 -16.98 22.24
N THR A 995 0.52 -17.10 23.43
CA THR A 995 1.11 -18.34 23.98
C THR A 995 0.03 -19.26 24.53
N THR A 996 -0.79 -18.78 25.47
CA THR A 996 -1.90 -19.55 26.08
C THR A 996 -3.21 -19.49 25.29
N LYS A 997 -3.29 -18.56 24.32
CA LYS A 997 -4.52 -18.17 23.61
C LYS A 997 -5.59 -17.53 24.50
N GLU A 998 -5.32 -17.23 25.77
CA GLU A 998 -6.28 -16.51 26.61
C GLU A 998 -6.47 -15.08 26.13
N ALA A 999 -7.73 -14.63 26.08
CA ALA A 999 -8.12 -13.31 25.61
C ALA A 999 -9.06 -12.58 26.58
N LEU A 1000 -9.06 -11.26 26.54
CA LEU A 1000 -10.07 -10.39 27.13
C LEU A 1000 -10.54 -9.36 26.11
N ILE A 1001 -11.79 -8.91 26.25
CA ILE A 1001 -12.35 -7.84 25.43
C ILE A 1001 -12.89 -6.73 26.32
N ILE A 1002 -12.59 -5.47 26.00
CA ILE A 1002 -13.00 -4.26 26.75
C ILE A 1002 -14.05 -3.52 25.93
N ASP A 1003 -15.12 -3.08 26.59
CA ASP A 1003 -16.27 -2.34 26.03
C ASP A 1003 -16.86 -2.98 24.74
N PRO A 1004 -17.28 -4.27 24.79
CA PRO A 1004 -17.97 -4.93 23.68
C PRO A 1004 -19.41 -4.41 23.52
N VAL A 1005 -19.89 -4.26 22.28
CA VAL A 1005 -21.24 -3.78 21.96
C VAL A 1005 -22.15 -4.92 21.51
N VAL A 1006 -23.41 -4.96 21.95
CA VAL A 1006 -24.34 -6.08 21.64
C VAL A 1006 -24.54 -6.28 20.13
N ASN A 1007 -24.59 -5.19 19.36
CA ASN A 1007 -24.73 -5.22 17.90
C ASN A 1007 -23.55 -5.89 17.18
N THR A 1008 -22.37 -5.96 17.80
CA THR A 1008 -21.14 -6.50 17.19
C THR A 1008 -20.73 -7.87 17.70
N VAL A 1009 -21.50 -8.47 18.63
CA VAL A 1009 -21.12 -9.74 19.27
C VAL A 1009 -20.84 -10.86 18.26
N GLU A 1010 -21.53 -10.91 17.11
CA GLU A 1010 -21.23 -11.88 16.05
C GLU A 1010 -19.91 -11.59 15.31
N ARG A 1011 -19.54 -10.32 15.10
CA ARG A 1011 -18.22 -9.92 14.59
C ARG A 1011 -17.13 -10.32 15.58
N ASP A 1012 -17.35 -9.99 16.84
CA ASP A 1012 -16.36 -10.13 17.91
C ASP A 1012 -16.11 -11.60 18.22
N ALA A 1013 -17.18 -12.41 18.32
CA ALA A 1013 -17.08 -13.86 18.48
C ALA A 1013 -16.39 -14.53 17.29
N LYS A 1014 -16.79 -14.19 16.05
CA LYS A 1014 -16.16 -14.73 14.84
C LYS A 1014 -14.67 -14.40 14.76
N LEU A 1015 -14.25 -13.19 15.16
CA LEU A 1015 -12.84 -12.80 15.20
C LEU A 1015 -12.06 -13.61 16.25
N ILE A 1016 -12.64 -13.80 17.44
CA ILE A 1016 -12.07 -14.62 18.52
C ILE A 1016 -11.90 -16.08 18.06
N GLU A 1017 -12.90 -16.65 17.40
CA GLU A 1017 -12.87 -18.00 16.82
C GLU A 1017 -11.82 -18.12 15.70
N GLN A 1018 -11.79 -17.19 14.75
CA GLN A 1018 -10.83 -17.18 13.62
C GLN A 1018 -9.38 -17.07 14.08
N LEU A 1019 -9.12 -16.38 15.19
CA LEU A 1019 -7.79 -16.25 15.80
C LEU A 1019 -7.45 -17.39 16.77
N GLY A 1020 -8.37 -18.33 17.00
CA GLY A 1020 -8.19 -19.48 17.89
C GLY A 1020 -8.03 -19.08 19.36
N LEU A 1021 -8.80 -18.09 19.82
CA LEU A 1021 -8.67 -17.46 21.14
C LEU A 1021 -9.71 -17.97 22.15
N ASN A 1022 -9.28 -18.10 23.40
CA ASN A 1022 -10.09 -18.48 24.56
C ASN A 1022 -10.51 -17.22 25.33
N LEU A 1023 -11.70 -16.68 25.06
CA LEU A 1023 -12.19 -15.49 25.77
C LEU A 1023 -12.44 -15.79 27.26
N ARG A 1024 -11.66 -15.14 28.13
CA ARG A 1024 -11.75 -15.20 29.60
C ARG A 1024 -12.62 -14.10 30.19
N TYR A 1025 -12.52 -12.88 29.67
CA TYR A 1025 -13.16 -11.71 30.28
C TYR A 1025 -13.83 -10.79 29.24
N ALA A 1026 -15.05 -10.36 29.54
CA ALA A 1026 -15.74 -9.25 28.87
C ALA A 1026 -15.83 -8.08 29.86
N VAL A 1027 -14.87 -7.17 29.77
CA VAL A 1027 -14.66 -6.04 30.67
C VAL A 1027 -15.45 -4.83 30.18
N ASN A 1028 -16.06 -4.04 31.06
CA ASN A 1028 -16.56 -2.70 30.73
C ASN A 1028 -15.83 -1.64 31.57
N THR A 1029 -15.48 -0.51 30.97
CA THR A 1029 -14.88 0.65 31.67
C THR A 1029 -15.87 1.34 32.58
N HIS A 1030 -17.15 1.34 32.22
CA HIS A 1030 -18.26 1.93 32.98
C HIS A 1030 -19.60 1.35 32.52
N VAL A 1031 -20.70 1.87 33.06
CA VAL A 1031 -22.06 1.57 32.57
C VAL A 1031 -22.35 2.53 31.41
N HIS A 1032 -22.32 2.04 30.17
CA HIS A 1032 -22.53 2.86 28.97
C HIS A 1032 -23.98 3.39 28.86
N ALA A 1033 -24.20 4.48 28.13
CA ALA A 1033 -25.50 5.17 28.01
C ALA A 1033 -25.93 5.45 26.55
N ASP A 1034 -25.10 5.05 25.62
CA ASP A 1034 -25.14 5.25 24.18
C ASP A 1034 -25.36 3.91 23.44
N HIS A 1035 -24.85 2.80 23.99
CA HIS A 1035 -25.02 1.44 23.49
C HIS A 1035 -25.35 0.44 24.62
N ILE A 1036 -25.71 -0.79 24.23
CA ILE A 1036 -25.95 -1.91 25.16
C ILE A 1036 -24.75 -2.85 25.10
N THR A 1037 -24.19 -3.23 26.25
CA THR A 1037 -22.99 -4.06 26.33
C THR A 1037 -23.23 -5.47 25.76
N GLY A 1038 -22.29 -5.94 24.96
CA GLY A 1038 -22.27 -7.31 24.43
C GLY A 1038 -21.78 -8.35 25.45
N SER A 1039 -21.40 -7.95 26.65
CA SER A 1039 -20.83 -8.85 27.66
C SER A 1039 -21.77 -10.00 28.07
N GLY A 1040 -23.09 -9.75 28.17
CA GLY A 1040 -24.10 -10.80 28.42
C GLY A 1040 -24.20 -11.85 27.31
N GLU A 1041 -24.18 -11.44 26.05
CA GLU A 1041 -24.26 -12.37 24.90
C GLU A 1041 -22.93 -13.09 24.64
N LEU A 1042 -21.79 -12.44 24.87
CA LEU A 1042 -20.47 -13.09 24.80
C LEU A 1042 -20.34 -14.22 25.83
N LYS A 1043 -20.94 -14.09 27.02
CA LYS A 1043 -21.02 -15.18 28.01
C LYS A 1043 -21.86 -16.36 27.52
N LYS A 1044 -22.94 -16.12 26.75
CA LYS A 1044 -23.77 -17.18 26.15
C LYS A 1044 -22.98 -17.94 25.06
N LYS A 1045 -22.17 -17.24 24.25
CA LYS A 1045 -21.33 -17.85 23.19
C LYS A 1045 -20.07 -18.53 23.73
N PHE A 1046 -19.43 -17.96 24.75
CA PHE A 1046 -18.20 -18.45 25.35
C PHE A 1046 -18.42 -18.80 26.83
N PRO A 1047 -18.78 -20.05 27.19
CA PRO A 1047 -19.12 -20.44 28.56
C PRO A 1047 -18.01 -20.27 29.62
N ASN A 1048 -16.77 -20.03 29.19
CA ASN A 1048 -15.63 -19.73 30.06
C ASN A 1048 -15.37 -18.23 30.24
N CYS A 1049 -16.11 -17.36 29.54
CA CYS A 1049 -16.03 -15.91 29.66
C CYS A 1049 -16.77 -15.43 30.91
N LYS A 1050 -16.23 -14.41 31.57
CA LYS A 1050 -16.84 -13.72 32.71
C LYS A 1050 -16.96 -12.22 32.42
N SER A 1051 -18.10 -11.62 32.77
CA SER A 1051 -18.25 -10.17 32.73
C SER A 1051 -17.51 -9.51 33.90
N VAL A 1052 -16.87 -8.37 33.63
CA VAL A 1052 -16.08 -7.62 34.60
C VAL A 1052 -16.45 -6.15 34.55
N ILE A 1053 -16.70 -5.52 35.70
CA ILE A 1053 -17.00 -4.08 35.80
C ILE A 1053 -16.56 -3.51 37.16
N SER A 1054 -16.57 -2.19 37.33
CA SER A 1054 -16.27 -1.54 38.61
C SER A 1054 -17.23 -1.94 39.72
N ASN A 1055 -16.71 -2.14 40.93
CA ASN A 1055 -17.51 -2.27 42.16
C ASN A 1055 -18.43 -1.06 42.39
N GLU A 1056 -18.00 0.14 41.98
CA GLU A 1056 -18.74 1.40 42.17
C GLU A 1056 -19.74 1.71 41.04
N SER A 1057 -19.93 0.77 40.09
CA SER A 1057 -20.84 0.94 38.94
C SER A 1057 -22.33 0.74 39.26
N GLY A 1058 -22.65 -0.07 40.26
CA GLY A 1058 -24.02 -0.49 40.57
C GLY A 1058 -24.65 -1.47 39.57
N ALA A 1059 -23.92 -1.89 38.53
CA ALA A 1059 -24.38 -2.88 37.55
C ALA A 1059 -24.09 -4.31 37.99
N GLN A 1060 -24.72 -5.30 37.35
CA GLN A 1060 -24.44 -6.72 37.56
C GLN A 1060 -23.28 -7.22 36.68
N ALA A 1061 -22.34 -7.95 37.29
CA ALA A 1061 -21.26 -8.68 36.61
C ALA A 1061 -20.84 -9.94 37.40
N ASP A 1062 -20.05 -10.82 36.78
CA ASP A 1062 -19.48 -12.00 37.46
C ASP A 1062 -18.27 -11.65 38.33
N ILE A 1063 -17.59 -10.55 38.02
CA ILE A 1063 -16.41 -10.03 38.73
C ILE A 1063 -16.54 -8.51 38.88
N TYR A 1064 -16.27 -8.02 40.09
CA TYR A 1064 -16.19 -6.60 40.40
C TYR A 1064 -14.73 -6.22 40.66
N VAL A 1065 -14.25 -5.16 40.02
CA VAL A 1065 -12.87 -4.65 40.20
C VAL A 1065 -12.83 -3.29 40.91
N LYS A 1066 -11.70 -3.02 41.57
CA LYS A 1066 -11.43 -1.80 42.34
C LYS A 1066 -10.11 -1.15 41.95
N ASP A 1067 -9.86 0.02 42.53
CA ASP A 1067 -8.64 0.79 42.32
C ASP A 1067 -7.38 0.00 42.77
N ASN A 1068 -6.38 -0.04 41.88
CA ASN A 1068 -5.11 -0.76 41.98
C ASN A 1068 -5.20 -2.31 41.94
N GLU A 1069 -6.36 -2.88 41.60
CA GLU A 1069 -6.48 -4.33 41.32
C GLU A 1069 -5.97 -4.68 39.90
N LEU A 1070 -5.69 -5.97 39.65
CA LEU A 1070 -5.07 -6.44 38.40
C LEU A 1070 -5.94 -7.49 37.69
N ILE A 1071 -6.38 -7.21 36.47
CA ILE A 1071 -6.93 -8.24 35.55
C ILE A 1071 -5.74 -8.89 34.82
N LYS A 1072 -5.72 -10.23 34.75
CA LYS A 1072 -4.59 -11.00 34.18
C LYS A 1072 -5.07 -12.14 33.30
N ILE A 1073 -4.41 -12.33 32.16
CA ILE A 1073 -4.52 -13.50 31.29
C ILE A 1073 -3.12 -13.92 30.82
N GLY A 1074 -2.90 -15.22 30.63
CA GLY A 1074 -1.60 -15.78 30.24
C GLY A 1074 -0.77 -16.38 31.38
N GLU A 1075 0.37 -16.98 31.01
CA GLU A 1075 1.17 -17.84 31.89
C GLU A 1075 2.21 -17.07 32.74
N SER A 1076 2.18 -17.25 34.06
CA SER A 1076 3.19 -16.70 34.98
C SER A 1076 4.59 -17.21 34.68
N GLY A 1077 5.43 -16.35 34.09
CA GLY A 1077 6.82 -16.67 33.69
C GLY A 1077 7.12 -16.35 32.22
N LYS A 1078 6.10 -16.10 31.41
CA LYS A 1078 6.19 -15.52 30.05
C LYS A 1078 5.40 -14.23 30.05
N THR A 1079 5.76 -13.24 29.22
CA THR A 1079 5.26 -11.85 29.29
C THR A 1079 3.72 -11.77 29.14
N PRO A 1080 2.94 -11.65 30.23
CA PRO A 1080 1.50 -11.84 30.18
C PRO A 1080 0.78 -10.50 30.01
N VAL A 1081 -0.51 -10.56 29.65
CA VAL A 1081 -1.37 -9.36 29.63
C VAL A 1081 -1.84 -9.10 31.06
N ILE A 1082 -1.37 -8.00 31.63
CA ILE A 1082 -1.76 -7.50 32.96
C ILE A 1082 -2.31 -6.09 32.76
N LEU A 1083 -3.57 -5.89 33.17
CA LEU A 1083 -4.22 -4.60 33.22
C LEU A 1083 -4.35 -4.13 34.67
N GLU A 1084 -3.76 -2.98 34.97
CA GLU A 1084 -3.87 -2.28 36.25
C GLU A 1084 -5.13 -1.41 36.25
N CYS A 1085 -6.06 -1.69 37.16
CA CYS A 1085 -7.35 -1.04 37.23
C CYS A 1085 -7.23 0.26 38.04
N ARG A 1086 -7.40 1.43 37.41
CA ARG A 1086 -7.43 2.72 38.11
C ARG A 1086 -8.86 3.25 38.17
N ALA A 1087 -9.33 3.61 39.36
CA ALA A 1087 -10.61 4.28 39.50
C ALA A 1087 -10.50 5.71 38.96
N THR A 1088 -11.31 6.04 37.96
CA THR A 1088 -11.34 7.34 37.30
C THR A 1088 -12.78 7.89 37.22
N PRO A 1089 -13.51 7.98 38.35
CA PRO A 1089 -14.89 8.47 38.38
C PRO A 1089 -14.97 9.93 37.96
N GLY A 1090 -16.07 10.30 37.30
CA GLY A 1090 -16.29 11.66 36.84
C GLY A 1090 -17.34 11.77 35.74
N HIS A 1091 -17.20 10.98 34.67
CA HIS A 1091 -18.26 10.81 33.68
C HIS A 1091 -19.46 10.07 34.32
N THR A 1092 -19.17 8.93 34.98
CA THR A 1092 -20.06 8.27 35.96
C THR A 1092 -19.30 8.06 37.28
N ASN A 1093 -19.99 7.64 38.35
CA ASN A 1093 -19.30 7.17 39.57
C ASN A 1093 -18.54 5.85 39.38
N GLY A 1094 -18.88 5.05 38.37
CA GLY A 1094 -18.32 3.72 38.14
C GLY A 1094 -17.13 3.65 37.19
N CYS A 1095 -16.68 4.78 36.61
CA CYS A 1095 -15.65 4.78 35.58
C CYS A 1095 -14.29 4.27 36.08
N MET A 1096 -13.72 3.32 35.33
CA MET A 1096 -12.36 2.80 35.47
C MET A 1096 -11.54 3.09 34.22
N SER A 1097 -10.23 3.25 34.40
CA SER A 1097 -9.24 3.22 33.33
C SER A 1097 -8.30 2.02 33.54
N PHE A 1098 -7.98 1.27 32.48
CA PHE A 1098 -7.16 0.07 32.54
C PHE A 1098 -5.77 0.32 31.93
N VAL A 1099 -4.72 0.29 32.74
CA VAL A 1099 -3.34 0.56 32.30
C VAL A 1099 -2.61 -0.73 31.96
N TRP A 1100 -2.09 -0.84 30.75
CA TRP A 1100 -1.27 -1.96 30.28
C TRP A 1100 0.20 -1.54 30.18
N ASN A 1101 0.90 -1.59 31.32
CA ASN A 1101 2.27 -1.10 31.45
C ASN A 1101 3.25 -1.76 30.45
N ASN A 1102 3.06 -3.05 30.11
CA ASN A 1102 3.87 -3.81 29.16
C ASN A 1102 3.68 -3.43 27.68
N TYR A 1103 2.66 -2.62 27.36
CA TYR A 1103 2.37 -2.10 26.02
C TYR A 1103 2.40 -0.55 25.99
N ALA A 1104 2.75 0.09 27.10
CA ALA A 1104 2.70 1.54 27.31
C ALA A 1104 1.36 2.16 26.86
N ALA A 1105 0.24 1.63 27.39
CA ALA A 1105 -1.10 2.06 27.01
C ALA A 1105 -2.04 2.18 28.22
N VAL A 1106 -3.09 2.99 28.09
CA VAL A 1106 -4.21 3.08 29.01
C VAL A 1106 -5.54 3.16 28.25
N PHE A 1107 -6.48 2.28 28.59
CA PHE A 1107 -7.87 2.32 28.13
C PHE A 1107 -8.66 3.22 29.09
N THR A 1108 -9.11 4.39 28.65
CA THR A 1108 -9.59 5.46 29.53
C THR A 1108 -11.11 5.54 29.68
N GLY A 1109 -11.85 4.70 28.96
CA GLY A 1109 -13.31 4.81 28.88
C GLY A 1109 -13.71 6.22 28.41
N ASP A 1110 -14.74 6.78 29.02
CA ASP A 1110 -15.16 8.18 28.82
C ASP A 1110 -14.51 9.17 29.83
N ALA A 1111 -13.59 8.72 30.68
CA ALA A 1111 -12.91 9.61 31.62
C ALA A 1111 -11.94 10.58 30.92
N LEU A 1112 -11.32 10.13 29.82
CA LEU A 1112 -10.50 10.96 28.93
C LEU A 1112 -10.80 10.52 27.49
N LEU A 1113 -11.21 11.47 26.65
CA LEU A 1113 -11.39 11.29 25.21
C LEU A 1113 -10.28 12.04 24.48
N ILE A 1114 -10.03 11.71 23.21
CA ILE A 1114 -9.02 12.36 22.39
C ILE A 1114 -9.41 13.83 22.21
N ARG A 1115 -8.55 14.76 22.64
CA ARG A 1115 -8.83 16.20 22.74
C ARG A 1115 -10.16 16.53 23.45
N GLY A 1116 -10.61 15.70 24.38
CA GLY A 1116 -11.89 15.88 25.06
C GLY A 1116 -12.05 15.10 26.36
N CYS A 1117 -13.29 14.92 26.78
CA CYS A 1117 -13.71 14.05 27.88
C CYS A 1117 -15.23 13.80 27.79
N GLY A 1118 -15.70 12.73 28.43
CA GLY A 1118 -17.12 12.42 28.54
C GLY A 1118 -17.90 13.51 29.30
N ARG A 1119 -19.22 13.53 29.09
CA ARG A 1119 -20.13 14.47 29.77
C ARG A 1119 -20.28 14.14 31.26
N THR A 1120 -20.71 15.10 32.09
CA THR A 1120 -20.66 14.97 33.56
C THR A 1120 -21.99 15.30 34.25
N ASP A 1121 -23.06 15.48 33.46
CA ASP A 1121 -24.40 15.93 33.83
C ASP A 1121 -25.43 14.78 33.99
N PHE A 1122 -25.03 13.53 33.70
CA PHE A 1122 -25.83 12.32 33.84
C PHE A 1122 -25.10 11.28 34.73
N GLN A 1123 -25.77 10.15 35.06
CA GLN A 1123 -25.16 8.97 35.69
C GLN A 1123 -24.31 9.26 36.95
N GLN A 1124 -24.82 10.19 37.77
CA GLN A 1124 -24.16 10.69 38.99
C GLN A 1124 -22.73 11.23 38.77
N GLY A 1125 -22.46 11.71 37.56
CA GLY A 1125 -21.21 12.36 37.15
C GLY A 1125 -20.91 13.64 37.92
N SER A 1126 -19.68 14.13 37.75
CA SER A 1126 -19.16 15.33 38.39
C SER A 1126 -17.90 15.80 37.67
N SER A 1127 -17.92 17.03 37.16
CA SER A 1127 -16.76 17.69 36.53
C SER A 1127 -15.56 17.80 37.47
N ASP A 1128 -15.81 18.01 38.77
CA ASP A 1128 -14.76 18.07 39.80
C ASP A 1128 -14.05 16.72 39.98
N LYS A 1129 -14.84 15.64 40.14
CA LYS A 1129 -14.30 14.28 40.19
C LYS A 1129 -13.55 13.95 38.89
N LEU A 1130 -14.10 14.29 37.73
CA LEU A 1130 -13.50 14.00 36.42
C LEU A 1130 -12.13 14.67 36.27
N TYR A 1131 -12.05 15.98 36.54
CA TYR A 1131 -10.80 16.73 36.49
C TYR A 1131 -9.75 16.13 37.45
N THR A 1132 -10.17 15.83 38.68
CA THR A 1132 -9.30 15.25 39.72
C THR A 1132 -8.81 13.86 39.30
N SER A 1133 -9.70 13.00 38.80
CA SER A 1133 -9.38 11.66 38.30
C SER A 1133 -8.36 11.71 37.16
N VAL A 1134 -8.60 12.49 36.11
CA VAL A 1134 -7.65 12.56 34.98
C VAL A 1134 -6.30 13.09 35.45
N LYS A 1135 -6.27 14.18 36.23
CA LYS A 1135 -5.02 14.81 36.70
C LYS A 1135 -4.19 13.92 37.63
N THR A 1136 -4.83 13.07 38.46
CA THR A 1136 -4.13 12.27 39.48
C THR A 1136 -3.91 10.80 39.10
N LYS A 1137 -4.73 10.22 38.22
CA LYS A 1137 -4.67 8.80 37.83
C LYS A 1137 -4.21 8.54 36.41
N ILE A 1138 -4.48 9.46 35.48
CA ILE A 1138 -4.15 9.29 34.05
C ILE A 1138 -2.92 10.13 33.70
N PHE A 1139 -2.92 11.43 33.96
CA PHE A 1139 -1.77 12.32 33.69
C PHE A 1139 -0.56 12.09 34.61
N THR A 1140 -0.65 11.17 35.56
CA THR A 1140 0.50 10.64 36.33
C THR A 1140 1.21 9.47 35.65
N LEU A 1141 0.70 8.98 34.52
CA LEU A 1141 1.39 8.02 33.66
C LEU A 1141 2.55 8.68 32.88
N PRO A 1142 3.51 7.88 32.37
CA PRO A 1142 4.56 8.39 31.48
C PRO A 1142 4.00 9.00 30.20
N ASP A 1143 4.64 10.07 29.74
CA ASP A 1143 4.16 10.90 28.62
C ASP A 1143 3.97 10.15 27.29
N HIS A 1144 4.74 9.08 27.07
CA HIS A 1144 4.66 8.22 25.89
C HIS A 1144 3.54 7.16 25.94
N TYR A 1145 2.76 7.08 27.01
CA TYR A 1145 1.67 6.09 27.09
C TYR A 1145 0.53 6.47 26.14
N LYS A 1146 0.06 5.50 25.34
CA LYS A 1146 -1.10 5.65 24.46
C LYS A 1146 -2.40 5.74 25.25
N VAL A 1147 -3.30 6.61 24.82
CA VAL A 1147 -4.65 6.84 25.38
C VAL A 1147 -5.67 6.27 24.41
N TYR A 1148 -6.40 5.25 24.85
CA TYR A 1148 -7.44 4.54 24.09
C TYR A 1148 -8.81 4.80 24.74
N PRO A 1149 -9.65 5.69 24.20
CA PRO A 1149 -10.95 6.02 24.80
C PRO A 1149 -12.02 4.96 24.50
N ALA A 1150 -13.16 4.99 25.20
CA ALA A 1150 -14.33 4.21 24.79
C ALA A 1150 -15.02 4.78 23.53
N HIS A 1151 -14.87 6.08 23.24
CA HIS A 1151 -15.50 6.73 22.10
C HIS A 1151 -14.58 7.72 21.39
N ASP A 1152 -14.75 7.89 20.09
CA ASP A 1152 -14.31 9.10 19.38
C ASP A 1152 -15.33 9.54 18.33
N TYR A 1153 -15.48 10.86 18.18
CA TYR A 1153 -16.49 11.48 17.30
C TYR A 1153 -15.86 12.24 16.12
N THR A 1154 -14.58 12.00 15.85
CA THR A 1154 -13.73 12.73 14.89
C THR A 1154 -12.89 11.82 13.97
N GLY A 1155 -12.90 10.50 14.21
CA GLY A 1155 -12.13 9.51 13.45
C GLY A 1155 -10.72 9.23 14.00
N GLN A 1156 -10.40 9.69 15.22
CA GLN A 1156 -9.10 9.49 15.86
C GLN A 1156 -9.08 8.18 16.66
N LEU A 1157 -8.14 7.29 16.36
CA LEU A 1157 -8.05 5.96 16.99
C LEU A 1157 -7.45 6.00 18.41
N TYR A 1158 -6.42 6.81 18.63
CA TYR A 1158 -5.77 6.97 19.94
C TYR A 1158 -5.08 8.34 20.06
N SER A 1159 -4.63 8.66 21.27
CA SER A 1159 -3.80 9.83 21.60
C SER A 1159 -2.65 9.41 22.53
N SER A 1160 -1.92 10.33 23.12
CA SER A 1160 -0.92 10.06 24.16
C SER A 1160 -1.11 10.92 25.40
N ILE A 1161 -0.52 10.49 26.52
CA ILE A 1161 -0.52 11.25 27.77
C ILE A 1161 0.12 12.64 27.58
N LEU A 1162 1.20 12.75 26.79
CA LEU A 1162 1.83 14.03 26.44
C LEU A 1162 0.86 14.97 25.72
N GLU A 1163 0.17 14.45 24.71
CA GLU A 1163 -0.73 15.25 23.88
C GLU A 1163 -1.95 15.70 24.66
N GLU A 1164 -2.57 14.84 25.48
CA GLU A 1164 -3.72 15.24 26.28
C GLU A 1164 -3.36 16.17 27.45
N LYS A 1165 -2.14 16.07 28.00
CA LYS A 1165 -1.60 17.10 28.92
C LYS A 1165 -1.49 18.47 28.24
N THR A 1166 -1.01 18.49 27.00
CA THR A 1166 -0.62 19.72 26.29
C THR A 1166 -1.78 20.37 25.52
N HIS A 1167 -2.62 19.57 24.86
CA HIS A 1167 -3.56 20.01 23.83
C HIS A 1167 -5.04 19.75 24.15
N ASN A 1168 -5.38 19.08 25.27
CA ASN A 1168 -6.78 18.89 25.62
C ASN A 1168 -7.45 20.24 25.96
N PRO A 1169 -8.41 20.73 25.16
CA PRO A 1169 -8.93 22.09 25.24
C PRO A 1169 -9.73 22.37 26.53
N ARG A 1170 -10.18 21.30 27.21
CA ARG A 1170 -10.87 21.38 28.50
C ARG A 1170 -9.92 21.08 29.66
N LEU A 1171 -9.21 19.94 29.62
CA LEU A 1171 -8.41 19.46 30.73
C LEU A 1171 -7.05 20.17 30.89
N ASN A 1172 -6.62 20.99 29.93
CA ASN A 1172 -5.52 21.95 30.11
C ASN A 1172 -5.98 23.34 30.62
N LYS A 1173 -7.22 23.46 31.13
CA LYS A 1173 -7.68 24.62 31.91
C LYS A 1173 -7.49 24.39 33.40
N SER A 1174 -7.66 25.44 34.21
CA SER A 1174 -7.78 25.27 35.66
C SER A 1174 -9.03 24.47 36.01
N ARG A 1175 -9.08 23.93 37.24
CA ARG A 1175 -10.20 23.12 37.75
C ARG A 1175 -11.54 23.85 37.60
N ASP A 1176 -11.58 25.13 37.96
CA ASP A 1176 -12.83 25.88 38.06
C ASP A 1176 -13.31 26.37 36.68
N GLU A 1177 -12.37 26.73 35.79
CA GLU A 1177 -12.66 26.91 34.35
C GLU A 1177 -13.20 25.62 33.72
N PHE A 1178 -12.61 24.45 34.03
CA PHE A 1178 -13.09 23.16 33.52
C PHE A 1178 -14.52 22.87 33.99
N ILE A 1179 -14.81 23.07 35.28
CA ILE A 1179 -16.15 22.90 35.84
C ILE A 1179 -17.15 23.81 35.14
N GLN A 1180 -16.81 25.09 34.93
CA GLN A 1180 -17.65 26.06 34.24
C GLN A 1180 -17.88 25.67 32.77
N ILE A 1181 -16.81 25.37 32.02
CA ILE A 1181 -16.89 24.93 30.62
C ILE A 1181 -17.81 23.72 30.47
N MET A 1182 -17.67 22.72 31.35
CA MET A 1182 -18.50 21.51 31.32
C MET A 1182 -19.98 21.80 31.66
N ALA A 1183 -20.26 22.76 32.56
CA ALA A 1183 -21.62 23.19 32.88
C ALA A 1183 -22.29 23.99 31.76
N ASP A 1184 -21.50 24.74 30.97
CA ASP A 1184 -21.98 25.54 29.83
C ASP A 1184 -22.18 24.71 28.54
N LEU A 1185 -21.83 23.42 28.51
CA LEU A 1185 -22.04 22.54 27.36
C LEU A 1185 -23.52 22.25 27.14
N LYS A 1186 -24.14 22.95 26.18
CA LYS A 1186 -25.55 22.79 25.76
C LYS A 1186 -25.78 21.52 24.92
N LEU A 1187 -25.41 20.37 25.46
CA LEU A 1187 -25.56 19.06 24.83
C LEU A 1187 -27.03 18.62 24.82
N SER A 1188 -27.44 17.92 23.77
CA SER A 1188 -28.72 17.23 23.74
C SER A 1188 -28.79 16.11 24.79
N TYR A 1189 -30.01 15.70 25.15
CA TYR A 1189 -30.25 14.49 25.94
C TYR A 1189 -29.63 13.25 25.24
N PRO A 1190 -28.95 12.33 25.94
CA PRO A 1190 -28.33 11.16 25.29
C PRO A 1190 -29.39 10.26 24.65
N LYS A 1191 -29.25 9.94 23.35
CA LYS A 1191 -30.33 9.33 22.55
C LYS A 1191 -30.76 7.92 22.99
N GLN A 1192 -29.94 7.20 23.73
CA GLN A 1192 -30.17 5.80 24.10
C GLN A 1192 -30.23 5.56 25.62
N ILE A 1193 -30.01 6.56 26.48
CA ILE A 1193 -29.77 6.34 27.92
C ILE A 1193 -30.93 5.61 28.61
N ASP A 1194 -32.18 5.93 28.25
CA ASP A 1194 -33.38 5.28 28.80
C ASP A 1194 -33.49 3.78 28.45
N LYS A 1195 -32.75 3.30 27.44
CA LYS A 1195 -32.68 1.89 27.03
C LYS A 1195 -31.36 1.23 27.41
N ALA A 1196 -30.24 1.92 27.17
CA ALA A 1196 -28.89 1.46 27.43
C ALA A 1196 -28.63 1.31 28.93
N LEU A 1197 -28.94 2.32 29.74
CA LEU A 1197 -28.61 2.31 31.17
C LEU A 1197 -29.32 1.18 31.94
N PRO A 1198 -30.64 0.92 31.77
CA PRO A 1198 -31.29 -0.21 32.44
C PRO A 1198 -30.75 -1.58 32.01
N ALA A 1199 -30.49 -1.77 30.70
CA ALA A 1199 -29.94 -3.03 30.20
C ALA A 1199 -28.49 -3.26 30.68
N ASN A 1200 -27.66 -2.22 30.69
CA ASN A 1200 -26.26 -2.31 31.12
C ASN A 1200 -26.13 -2.54 32.64
N LEU A 1201 -27.06 -2.03 33.45
CA LEU A 1201 -27.18 -2.40 34.86
C LEU A 1201 -27.48 -3.89 35.06
N LEU A 1202 -28.02 -4.58 34.05
CA LEU A 1202 -28.29 -6.02 34.01
C LEU A 1202 -27.32 -6.79 33.10
N CYS A 1203 -26.07 -6.31 32.96
CA CYS A 1203 -25.02 -6.97 32.17
C CYS A 1203 -25.30 -7.09 30.66
N GLY A 1204 -26.19 -6.23 30.13
CA GLY A 1204 -26.66 -6.27 28.74
C GLY A 1204 -27.74 -7.35 28.47
N LEU A 1205 -28.11 -8.12 29.49
CA LEU A 1205 -29.19 -9.11 29.37
C LEU A 1205 -30.54 -8.39 29.36
N GLN A 1206 -31.40 -8.78 28.42
CA GLN A 1206 -32.81 -8.39 28.37
C GLN A 1206 -33.65 -9.64 28.63
N ASP A 1207 -34.69 -9.49 29.44
CA ASP A 1207 -35.76 -10.49 29.51
C ASP A 1207 -36.60 -10.41 28.23
N ASP A 1208 -37.08 -11.56 27.72
CA ASP A 1208 -37.98 -11.61 26.57
C ASP A 1208 -39.36 -11.03 26.94
N VAL A 1209 -39.67 -9.82 26.46
CA VAL A 1209 -40.91 -9.04 26.72
C VAL A 1209 -41.46 -8.41 25.44
#